data_AF-A0A7C4ZDA9-F1
#
_entry.id   AF-A0A7C4ZDA9-F1
#
_cell.length_a   1.000
_cell.length_b   1.000
_cell.length_c   1.000
_cell.angle_alpha   90.00
_cell.angle_beta   90.00
_cell.angle_gamma   90.00
#
_symmetry.space_group_name_H-M   'P 1'
#
loop_
_entity.id
_entity.type
_entity.pdbx_description
1 polymer ?
#
loop_
_entity_poly.entity_id
_entity_poly.type
_entity_poly.pdbx_seq_one_letter_code
_entity_poly.pdbx_strand_id
1 'polypeptide(L)'
;MSENARKSTAQIDAAFVEELANFIREERRRLREEFASRPDIRGRAFCVRLTEVTDNILRRMFYAACTECGLSEDGVSPSGARMAVLATGGYGRRELAPFSDVDVTFAVSEEGDPNIDAAARKLFMLIMEVFTEKANLKVGYAYRLMEECADLDQQTQTALLDARWVAGNAELAKSFSEALAASLEPGVFVHHKKEEREKAWEKLGGTVYVTEPNVKEGVGGLRDFHAAMWAARVRYSIKEHDPIPALRKSGLLTPDDELQLSSALNFLLSVRQALHYRSGRMSDVLAMDKQDSVAEDLGFAPPVDVLAGDSQPPARLLMEQYYTHAANLHRICRRILTVSAEGPLALRGGLVWRDGCIHAGLADAPPKPHEAVTELVRHVQAYGMEPAPELVFSLRRQCQADGKENGSSALDRMFPQLLSTVLSALQGVTRGVRLLLDLGLMAKYLPEFDVLMRTTPLSLAHRYTIGEHTLRVLELLEQMRGHQDESGAEYKRIFESLSRPEVLFLAALLHDAGKVDLSRSHAETGAQIARRVAERMGLDSGVAEQVEFLVRHHLLMSETIRLRDLHQEQTIRDFVAVVNTPELLNMLYLLTRADMEATGPGVWTPVQSQFLDDLYYRAEAAIAGYMPPQDVEAIADGYRNRVREELSLHNLPPADVERHCKLMPVTYLLNTPPTEIAAHIRMVQRALATGAPVVRFSNESGRGFTVMTICVREDPQPGLLSKIAGVLYANDVAVHAAQVFTSSRGQLESGEEVP
;
A
#
# COMPACT_ATOMS: atom_id res chain seq x y z
N MET A 1 -26.50 44.74 -15.20
CA MET A 1 -25.37 45.69 -15.28
C MET A 1 -25.33 46.27 -16.68
N SER A 2 -25.12 47.58 -16.81
CA SER A 2 -25.15 48.31 -18.10
C SER A 2 -23.92 48.01 -18.97
N GLU A 3 -24.09 48.25 -20.27
CA GLU A 3 -23.15 48.00 -21.38
C GLU A 3 -21.74 48.59 -21.20
N ASN A 4 -21.56 49.54 -20.28
CA ASN A 4 -20.27 50.18 -19.99
C ASN A 4 -19.32 49.37 -19.11
N ALA A 5 -19.74 48.25 -18.51
CA ALA A 5 -18.88 47.40 -17.68
C ALA A 5 -18.03 46.39 -18.48
N ARG A 6 -18.15 46.34 -19.82
CA ARG A 6 -17.46 45.35 -20.68
C ARG A 6 -16.10 45.81 -21.24
N LYS A 7 -15.63 47.03 -20.96
CA LYS A 7 -14.42 47.62 -21.59
C LYS A 7 -13.42 48.25 -20.60
N SER A 8 -13.28 47.69 -19.40
CA SER A 8 -12.12 47.96 -18.55
C SER A 8 -11.16 46.79 -18.66
N THR A 9 -10.09 46.93 -19.43
CA THR A 9 -8.91 46.04 -19.37
C THR A 9 -8.32 46.19 -17.96
N ALA A 10 -8.79 45.37 -17.02
CA ALA A 10 -8.38 45.44 -15.62
C ALA A 10 -6.91 45.01 -15.53
N GLN A 11 -6.04 45.98 -15.24
CA GLN A 11 -4.67 45.72 -14.83
C GLN A 11 -4.71 44.97 -13.49
N ILE A 12 -3.92 43.90 -13.31
CA ILE A 12 -3.89 43.19 -12.04
C ILE A 12 -3.18 44.09 -11.01
N ASP A 13 -3.96 44.68 -10.12
CA ASP A 13 -3.48 45.48 -9.01
C ASP A 13 -4.16 45.07 -7.69
N ALA A 14 -3.73 45.68 -6.58
CA ALA A 14 -4.28 45.38 -5.26
C ALA A 14 -5.80 45.70 -5.16
N ALA A 15 -6.30 46.66 -5.95
CA ALA A 15 -7.71 47.02 -5.94
C ALA A 15 -8.57 45.93 -6.62
N PHE A 16 -8.08 45.36 -7.73
CA PHE A 16 -8.71 44.24 -8.42
C PHE A 16 -8.83 42.99 -7.51
N VAL A 17 -7.74 42.62 -6.84
CA VAL A 17 -7.75 41.47 -5.91
C VAL A 17 -8.74 41.71 -4.77
N GLU A 18 -8.70 42.90 -4.14
CA GLU A 18 -9.58 43.21 -3.01
C GLU A 18 -11.06 43.30 -3.44
N GLU A 19 -11.35 43.76 -4.66
CA GLU A 19 -12.70 43.74 -5.25
C GLU A 19 -13.24 42.30 -5.32
N LEU A 20 -12.47 41.36 -5.89
CA LEU A 20 -12.87 39.95 -6.01
C LEU A 20 -13.04 39.28 -4.65
N ALA A 21 -12.12 39.54 -3.72
CA ALA A 21 -12.17 39.05 -2.35
C ALA A 21 -13.41 39.57 -1.59
N ASN A 22 -13.73 40.86 -1.74
CA ASN A 22 -14.93 41.44 -1.16
C ASN A 22 -16.20 40.81 -1.73
N PHE A 23 -16.23 40.62 -3.05
CA PHE A 23 -17.37 40.01 -3.72
C PHE A 23 -17.67 38.59 -3.20
N ILE A 24 -16.66 37.71 -3.09
CA ILE A 24 -16.90 36.34 -2.57
C ILE A 24 -17.29 36.32 -1.09
N ARG A 25 -16.70 37.18 -0.26
CA ARG A 25 -17.04 37.26 1.17
C ARG A 25 -18.49 37.70 1.34
N GLU A 26 -18.91 38.70 0.57
CA GLU A 26 -20.26 39.24 0.61
C GLU A 26 -21.30 38.24 0.10
N GLU A 27 -21.05 37.59 -1.05
CA GLU A 27 -21.95 36.56 -1.58
C GLU A 27 -22.06 35.35 -0.65
N ARG A 28 -20.96 34.92 0.00
CA ARG A 28 -21.01 33.84 1.01
C ARG A 28 -21.79 34.24 2.25
N ARG A 29 -21.68 35.50 2.70
CA ARG A 29 -22.47 36.05 3.81
C ARG A 29 -23.96 36.03 3.45
N ARG A 30 -24.30 36.53 2.27
CA ARG A 30 -25.68 36.54 1.76
C ARG A 30 -26.26 35.12 1.63
N LEU A 31 -25.50 34.18 1.07
CA LEU A 31 -25.94 32.79 0.95
C LEU A 31 -26.16 32.13 2.32
N ARG A 32 -25.39 32.49 3.34
CA ARG A 32 -25.61 32.02 4.72
C ARG A 32 -26.94 32.54 5.30
N GLU A 33 -27.25 33.82 5.07
CA GLU A 33 -28.51 34.43 5.52
C GLU A 33 -29.72 33.83 4.80
N GLU A 34 -29.60 33.59 3.50
CA GLU A 34 -30.62 32.92 2.70
C GLU A 34 -30.77 31.44 3.11
N PHE A 35 -29.69 30.71 3.40
CA PHE A 35 -29.76 29.33 3.90
C PHE A 35 -30.61 29.22 5.18
N ALA A 36 -30.45 30.17 6.11
CA ALA A 36 -31.20 30.20 7.36
C ALA A 36 -32.68 30.53 7.17
N SER A 37 -33.01 31.44 6.25
CA SER A 37 -34.36 32.01 6.10
C SER A 37 -35.20 31.37 4.98
N ARG A 38 -34.58 30.68 4.02
CA ARG A 38 -35.21 30.19 2.79
C ARG A 38 -34.94 28.70 2.54
N PRO A 39 -35.86 27.80 2.91
CA PRO A 39 -35.71 26.36 2.67
C PRO A 39 -35.51 25.99 1.19
N ASP A 40 -36.07 26.77 0.26
CA ASP A 40 -35.96 26.57 -1.20
C ASP A 40 -34.54 26.80 -1.74
N ILE A 41 -33.69 27.53 -1.00
CA ILE A 41 -32.30 27.79 -1.38
C ILE A 41 -31.37 26.66 -0.92
N ARG A 42 -31.76 25.82 0.04
CA ARG A 42 -30.87 24.77 0.60
C ARG A 42 -30.55 23.66 -0.41
N GLY A 43 -29.59 22.82 -0.07
CA GLY A 43 -29.27 21.64 -0.86
C GLY A 43 -28.68 22.01 -2.22
N ARG A 44 -29.22 21.47 -3.32
CA ARG A 44 -28.63 21.65 -4.65
C ARG A 44 -28.63 23.11 -5.11
N ALA A 45 -29.69 23.87 -4.81
CA ALA A 45 -29.81 25.27 -5.21
C ALA A 45 -28.69 26.14 -4.62
N PHE A 46 -28.38 25.93 -3.33
CA PHE A 46 -27.27 26.59 -2.64
C PHE A 46 -25.94 26.29 -3.35
N CYS A 47 -25.68 25.01 -3.60
CA CYS A 47 -24.43 24.56 -4.20
C CYS A 47 -24.21 25.16 -5.59
N VAL A 48 -25.27 25.21 -6.42
CA VAL A 48 -25.21 25.83 -7.74
C VAL A 48 -24.89 27.32 -7.63
N ARG A 49 -25.55 28.06 -6.74
CA ARG A 49 -25.30 29.50 -6.59
C ARG A 49 -23.89 29.80 -6.09
N LEU A 50 -23.40 29.06 -5.11
CA LEU A 50 -22.01 29.19 -4.65
C LEU A 50 -21.03 28.88 -5.78
N THR A 51 -21.31 27.84 -6.56
CA THR A 51 -20.52 27.47 -7.74
C THR A 51 -20.51 28.56 -8.80
N GLU A 52 -21.64 29.20 -9.08
CA GLU A 52 -21.72 30.32 -10.04
C GLU A 52 -20.93 31.55 -9.59
N VAL A 53 -20.95 31.87 -8.29
CA VAL A 53 -20.12 32.93 -7.70
C VAL A 53 -18.63 32.61 -7.91
N THR A 54 -18.21 31.38 -7.58
CA THR A 54 -16.82 30.94 -7.75
C THR A 54 -16.40 30.92 -9.23
N ASP A 55 -17.26 30.42 -10.13
CA ASP A 55 -17.02 30.39 -11.59
C ASP A 55 -16.76 31.81 -12.12
N ASN A 56 -17.57 32.79 -11.70
CA ASN A 56 -17.45 34.18 -12.17
C ASN A 56 -16.12 34.81 -11.74
N ILE A 57 -15.69 34.56 -10.50
CA ILE A 57 -14.41 35.07 -9.99
C ILE A 57 -13.26 34.39 -10.72
N LEU A 58 -13.30 33.06 -10.85
CA LEU A 58 -12.26 32.29 -11.54
C LEU A 58 -12.10 32.72 -13.00
N ARG A 59 -13.22 32.96 -13.70
CA ARG A 59 -13.22 33.55 -15.04
C ARG A 59 -12.50 34.90 -15.02
N ARG A 60 -12.92 35.85 -14.18
CA ARG A 60 -12.30 37.18 -14.10
C ARG A 60 -10.78 37.13 -13.85
N MET A 61 -10.34 36.27 -12.93
CA MET A 61 -8.91 36.05 -12.66
C MET A 61 -8.19 35.50 -13.89
N PHE A 62 -8.78 34.51 -14.58
CA PHE A 62 -8.20 33.93 -15.79
C PHE A 62 -8.09 34.96 -16.93
N TYR A 63 -9.16 35.74 -17.18
CA TYR A 63 -9.13 36.80 -18.19
C TYR A 63 -8.02 37.83 -17.90
N ALA A 64 -7.92 38.30 -16.65
CA ALA A 64 -6.89 39.26 -16.25
C ALA A 64 -5.47 38.69 -16.41
N ALA A 65 -5.25 37.44 -15.99
CA ALA A 65 -3.95 36.77 -16.14
C ALA A 65 -3.55 36.61 -17.62
N CYS A 66 -4.46 36.21 -18.49
CA CYS A 66 -4.20 36.10 -19.92
C CYS A 66 -3.89 37.45 -20.56
N THR A 67 -4.62 38.52 -20.19
CA THR A 67 -4.39 39.86 -20.74
C THR A 67 -3.03 40.41 -20.37
N GLU A 68 -2.62 40.28 -19.11
CA GLU A 68 -1.31 40.76 -18.66
C GLU A 68 -0.13 39.99 -19.30
N CYS A 69 -0.33 38.71 -19.60
CA CYS A 69 0.66 37.85 -20.26
C CYS A 69 0.61 37.91 -21.80
N GLY A 70 -0.14 38.85 -22.40
CA GLY A 70 -0.18 39.02 -23.86
C GLY A 70 -0.90 37.90 -24.62
N LEU A 71 -1.73 37.10 -23.94
CA LEU A 71 -2.52 36.02 -24.56
C LEU A 71 -3.89 36.49 -25.07
N SER A 72 -4.20 37.78 -24.95
CA SER A 72 -5.39 38.40 -25.52
C SER A 72 -5.01 39.74 -26.16
N GLU A 73 -4.95 39.81 -27.50
CA GLU A 73 -4.85 41.08 -28.22
C GLU A 73 -6.26 41.59 -28.61
N ASP A 74 -6.46 42.91 -28.51
CA ASP A 74 -7.54 43.69 -29.13
C ASP A 74 -8.95 43.06 -29.16
N GLY A 75 -9.49 42.74 -27.99
CA GLY A 75 -10.90 42.36 -27.86
C GLY A 75 -11.26 40.97 -28.38
N VAL A 76 -10.27 40.12 -28.67
CA VAL A 76 -10.47 38.70 -28.91
C VAL A 76 -10.60 37.97 -27.57
N SER A 77 -11.66 37.17 -27.41
CA SER A 77 -11.84 36.29 -26.26
C SER A 77 -10.61 35.37 -26.07
N PRO A 78 -10.14 35.09 -24.85
CA PRO A 78 -9.09 34.09 -24.56
C PRO A 78 -9.47 32.66 -24.96
N SER A 79 -10.56 32.46 -25.70
CA SER A 79 -10.88 31.22 -26.41
C SER A 79 -9.77 30.76 -27.36
N GLY A 80 -8.87 31.64 -27.79
CA GLY A 80 -7.67 31.30 -28.55
C GLY A 80 -6.46 30.85 -27.71
N ALA A 81 -6.50 31.01 -26.38
CA ALA A 81 -5.42 30.55 -25.51
C ALA A 81 -5.33 29.02 -25.55
N ARG A 82 -4.14 28.44 -25.61
CA ARG A 82 -3.97 26.98 -25.58
C ARG A 82 -4.07 26.40 -24.16
N MET A 83 -4.91 27.00 -23.33
CA MET A 83 -5.17 26.64 -21.94
C MET A 83 -6.67 26.63 -21.66
N ALA A 84 -7.13 25.63 -20.92
CA ALA A 84 -8.49 25.51 -20.41
C ALA A 84 -8.46 25.37 -18.88
N VAL A 85 -9.41 26.03 -18.22
CA VAL A 85 -9.59 25.95 -16.77
C VAL A 85 -10.80 25.08 -16.48
N LEU A 86 -10.59 23.98 -15.77
CA LEU A 86 -11.58 22.99 -15.42
C LEU A 86 -11.82 23.00 -13.90
N ALA A 87 -13.08 23.02 -13.48
CA ALA A 87 -13.47 22.69 -12.12
C ALA A 87 -13.56 21.17 -11.99
N THR A 88 -12.99 20.59 -10.93
CA THR A 88 -13.00 19.13 -10.69
C THR A 88 -13.65 18.78 -9.36
N GLY A 89 -13.88 17.48 -9.12
CA GLY A 89 -14.48 17.01 -7.87
C GLY A 89 -15.82 17.68 -7.54
N GLY A 90 -16.01 18.08 -6.27
CA GLY A 90 -17.27 18.70 -5.83
C GLY A 90 -17.56 20.04 -6.51
N TYR A 91 -16.53 20.79 -6.91
CA TYR A 91 -16.69 22.03 -7.67
C TYR A 91 -17.13 21.76 -9.11
N GLY A 92 -16.55 20.75 -9.75
CA GLY A 92 -16.94 20.26 -11.08
C GLY A 92 -18.42 19.87 -11.14
N ARG A 93 -18.86 19.07 -10.15
CA ARG A 93 -20.26 18.60 -10.02
C ARG A 93 -21.27 19.67 -9.61
N ARG A 94 -20.82 20.91 -9.31
CA ARG A 94 -21.65 22.00 -8.77
C ARG A 94 -22.28 21.67 -7.41
N GLU A 95 -21.50 21.01 -6.54
CA GLU A 95 -21.89 20.55 -5.20
C GLU A 95 -21.11 21.27 -4.08
N LEU A 96 -20.64 22.50 -4.34
CA LEU A 96 -19.90 23.27 -3.33
C LEU A 96 -20.77 23.52 -2.09
N ALA A 97 -20.26 23.14 -0.92
CA ALA A 97 -20.79 23.48 0.39
C ALA A 97 -19.96 24.65 0.98
N PRO A 98 -20.39 25.30 2.08
CA PRO A 98 -19.81 26.57 2.54
C PRO A 98 -18.30 26.59 2.77
N PHE A 99 -17.72 25.45 3.12
CA PHE A 99 -16.29 25.22 3.39
C PHE A 99 -15.73 24.05 2.57
N SER A 100 -16.34 23.74 1.42
CA SER A 100 -15.76 22.76 0.48
C SER A 100 -14.49 23.32 -0.16
N ASP A 101 -13.56 22.42 -0.48
CA ASP A 101 -12.39 22.73 -1.30
C ASP A 101 -12.82 23.19 -2.71
N VAL A 102 -12.08 24.13 -3.30
CA VAL A 102 -12.24 24.59 -4.68
C VAL A 102 -11.15 23.94 -5.51
N ASP A 103 -11.47 22.85 -6.22
CA ASP A 103 -10.51 22.07 -7.00
C ASP A 103 -10.46 22.54 -8.46
N VAL A 104 -9.28 22.98 -8.93
CA VAL A 104 -9.08 23.56 -10.26
C VAL A 104 -7.96 22.83 -11.01
N THR A 105 -8.24 22.43 -12.25
CA THR A 105 -7.24 21.86 -13.17
C THR A 105 -7.02 22.81 -14.34
N PHE A 106 -5.76 23.14 -14.64
CA PHE A 106 -5.37 23.78 -15.89
C PHE A 106 -4.98 22.70 -16.88
N ALA A 107 -5.75 22.56 -17.96
CA ALA A 107 -5.44 21.68 -19.06
C ALA A 107 -4.76 22.49 -20.17
N VAL A 108 -3.58 22.03 -20.62
CA VAL A 108 -2.77 22.71 -21.64
C VAL A 108 -2.46 21.74 -22.78
N SER A 109 -2.42 22.24 -24.01
CA SER A 109 -2.26 21.38 -25.20
C SER A 109 -0.83 20.87 -25.40
N GLU A 110 0.19 21.68 -25.11
CA GLU A 110 1.61 21.40 -25.36
C GLU A 110 2.48 22.12 -24.31
N GLU A 111 3.64 21.57 -23.94
CA GLU A 111 4.63 22.25 -23.11
C GLU A 111 5.37 23.36 -23.86
N GLY A 112 5.89 24.33 -23.11
CA GLY A 112 6.94 25.21 -23.61
C GLY A 112 6.48 26.51 -24.28
N ASP A 113 5.21 26.90 -24.13
CA ASP A 113 4.78 28.28 -24.42
C ASP A 113 4.98 29.16 -23.17
N PRO A 114 5.99 30.05 -23.14
CA PRO A 114 6.31 30.83 -21.95
C PRO A 114 5.18 31.75 -21.49
N ASN A 115 4.32 32.19 -22.41
CA ASN A 115 3.20 33.08 -22.11
C ASN A 115 2.07 32.31 -21.43
N ILE A 116 1.81 31.07 -21.85
CA ILE A 116 0.84 30.18 -21.20
C ILE A 116 1.30 29.83 -19.79
N ASP A 117 2.56 29.44 -19.64
CA ASP A 117 3.13 29.14 -18.32
C ASP A 117 3.09 30.36 -17.40
N ALA A 118 3.38 31.55 -17.92
CA ALA A 118 3.28 32.80 -17.17
C ALA A 118 1.83 33.09 -16.75
N ALA A 119 0.86 32.90 -17.64
CA ALA A 119 -0.56 33.10 -17.34
C ALA A 119 -1.07 32.07 -16.32
N ALA A 120 -0.67 30.80 -16.43
CA ALA A 120 -0.99 29.76 -15.46
C ALA A 120 -0.43 30.10 -14.07
N ARG A 121 0.85 30.49 -13.99
CA ARG A 121 1.48 30.94 -12.73
C ARG A 121 0.77 32.16 -12.13
N LYS A 122 0.42 33.15 -12.97
CA LYS A 122 -0.31 34.36 -12.54
C LYS A 122 -1.70 34.03 -12.02
N LEU A 123 -2.44 33.18 -12.73
CA LEU A 123 -3.75 32.72 -12.28
C LEU A 123 -3.65 31.95 -10.96
N PHE A 124 -2.66 31.07 -10.81
CA PHE A 124 -2.41 30.36 -9.56
C PHE A 124 -2.19 31.33 -8.39
N MET A 125 -1.34 32.36 -8.58
CA MET A 125 -1.12 33.39 -7.55
C MET A 125 -2.42 34.12 -7.18
N LEU A 126 -3.22 34.52 -8.17
CA LEU A 126 -4.52 35.16 -7.92
C LEU A 126 -5.49 34.25 -7.17
N ILE A 127 -5.56 32.96 -7.53
CA ILE A 127 -6.39 31.97 -6.85
C ILE A 127 -5.98 31.85 -5.38
N MET A 128 -4.68 31.74 -5.09
CA MET A 128 -4.19 31.66 -3.71
C MET A 128 -4.51 32.93 -2.91
N GLU A 129 -4.26 34.10 -3.49
CA GLU A 129 -4.51 35.37 -2.80
C GLU A 129 -6.02 35.60 -2.56
N VAL A 130 -6.86 35.45 -3.60
CA VAL A 130 -8.31 35.73 -3.50
C VAL A 130 -9.04 34.65 -2.71
N PHE A 131 -8.84 33.36 -3.01
CA PHE A 131 -9.60 32.29 -2.36
C PHE A 131 -8.98 31.87 -1.02
N THR A 132 -7.67 31.64 -0.96
CA THR A 132 -7.03 31.14 0.28
C THR A 132 -6.83 32.26 1.28
N GLU A 133 -6.04 33.28 0.95
CA GLU A 133 -5.63 34.30 1.92
C GLU A 133 -6.78 35.24 2.31
N LYS A 134 -7.53 35.73 1.32
CA LYS A 134 -8.55 36.75 1.53
C LYS A 134 -9.94 36.20 1.84
N ALA A 135 -10.30 35.02 1.29
CA ALA A 135 -11.61 34.40 1.48
C ALA A 135 -11.61 33.15 2.37
N ASN A 136 -10.45 32.69 2.85
CA ASN A 136 -10.30 31.52 3.71
C ASN A 136 -10.97 30.26 3.14
N LEU A 137 -10.72 29.98 1.86
CA LEU A 137 -11.13 28.77 1.16
C LEU A 137 -9.90 27.92 0.87
N LYS A 138 -10.03 26.61 1.04
CA LYS A 138 -9.00 25.68 0.62
C LYS A 138 -9.11 25.44 -0.88
N VAL A 139 -7.97 25.42 -1.57
CA VAL A 139 -7.91 25.24 -3.02
C VAL A 139 -7.03 24.05 -3.36
N GLY A 140 -7.56 23.12 -4.14
CA GLY A 140 -6.80 22.09 -4.84
C GLY A 140 -6.44 22.59 -6.23
N TYR A 141 -5.20 22.39 -6.66
CA TYR A 141 -4.73 22.83 -7.97
C TYR A 141 -3.93 21.74 -8.68
N ALA A 142 -4.15 21.58 -9.98
CA ALA A 142 -3.34 20.71 -10.84
C ALA A 142 -3.07 21.37 -12.20
N TYR A 143 -1.83 21.25 -12.67
CA TYR A 143 -1.46 21.53 -14.06
C TYR A 143 -1.37 20.19 -14.81
N ARG A 144 -2.02 20.07 -15.97
CA ARG A 144 -2.11 18.80 -16.71
C ARG A 144 -1.96 19.00 -18.21
N LEU A 145 -1.18 18.11 -18.82
CA LEU A 145 -1.09 18.00 -20.26
C LEU A 145 -2.06 16.92 -20.76
N MET A 146 -2.50 17.07 -22.01
CA MET A 146 -3.41 16.09 -22.62
C MET A 146 -2.79 14.70 -22.76
N GLU A 147 -1.46 14.64 -22.99
CA GLU A 147 -0.71 13.39 -23.17
C GLU A 147 -0.61 12.58 -21.87
N GLU A 148 -0.67 13.24 -20.71
CA GLU A 148 -0.58 12.60 -19.40
C GLU A 148 -1.83 11.79 -19.03
N CYS A 149 -2.97 12.00 -19.71
CA CYS A 149 -4.25 11.36 -19.38
C CYS A 149 -4.16 9.83 -19.27
N ALA A 150 -3.31 9.20 -20.08
CA ALA A 150 -3.11 7.75 -20.10
C ALA A 150 -2.39 7.19 -18.87
N ASP A 151 -1.57 8.02 -18.22
CA ASP A 151 -0.67 7.65 -17.12
C ASP A 151 -1.20 8.10 -15.74
N LEU A 152 -2.37 8.74 -15.72
CA LEU A 152 -2.99 9.20 -14.48
C LEU A 152 -3.41 8.02 -13.59
N ASP A 153 -3.17 8.17 -12.29
CA ASP A 153 -3.70 7.27 -11.29
C ASP A 153 -5.24 7.31 -11.23
N GLN A 154 -5.85 6.26 -10.71
CA GLN A 154 -7.31 6.11 -10.70
C GLN A 154 -8.03 7.18 -9.87
N GLN A 155 -7.42 7.69 -8.80
CA GLN A 155 -8.02 8.74 -7.99
C GLN A 155 -8.10 10.04 -8.79
N THR A 156 -7.02 10.39 -9.49
CA THR A 156 -6.98 11.54 -10.40
C THR A 156 -7.94 11.37 -11.57
N GLN A 157 -7.96 10.20 -12.22
CA GLN A 157 -8.92 9.90 -13.30
C GLN A 157 -10.37 10.08 -12.84
N THR A 158 -10.71 9.60 -11.63
CA THR A 158 -12.05 9.76 -11.05
C THR A 158 -12.39 11.23 -10.82
N ALA A 159 -11.46 12.02 -10.28
CA ALA A 159 -11.68 13.45 -10.05
C ALA A 159 -11.89 14.24 -11.36
N LEU A 160 -11.18 13.85 -12.43
CA LEU A 160 -11.30 14.46 -13.75
C LEU A 160 -12.54 14.00 -14.52
N LEU A 161 -13.17 12.87 -14.17
CA LEU A 161 -14.48 12.53 -14.74
C LEU A 161 -15.54 13.59 -14.43
N ASP A 162 -15.40 14.28 -13.29
CA ASP A 162 -16.25 15.41 -12.89
C ASP A 162 -15.78 16.75 -13.48
N ALA A 163 -14.77 16.75 -14.35
CA ALA A 163 -14.24 17.97 -14.91
C ALA A 163 -15.33 18.74 -15.66
N ARG A 164 -15.48 20.01 -15.30
CA ARG A 164 -16.39 20.94 -15.94
C ARG A 164 -15.62 22.17 -16.40
N TRP A 165 -15.73 22.49 -17.68
CA TRP A 165 -15.14 23.71 -18.22
C TRP A 165 -15.68 24.97 -17.52
N VAL A 166 -14.75 25.84 -17.09
CA VAL A 166 -15.05 27.13 -16.46
C VAL A 166 -14.60 28.28 -17.35
N ALA A 167 -13.37 28.26 -17.86
CA ALA A 167 -12.78 29.34 -18.66
C ALA A 167 -11.74 28.80 -19.67
N GLY A 168 -11.30 29.66 -20.59
CA GLY A 168 -10.30 29.34 -21.62
C GLY A 168 -10.88 28.57 -22.81
N ASN A 169 -10.03 27.79 -23.49
CA ASN A 169 -10.39 27.11 -24.73
C ASN A 169 -11.32 25.90 -24.48
N ALA A 170 -12.57 26.02 -24.95
CA ALA A 170 -13.60 25.00 -24.76
C ALA A 170 -13.36 23.73 -25.59
N GLU A 171 -12.74 23.84 -26.78
CA GLU A 171 -12.42 22.66 -27.59
C GLU A 171 -11.30 21.86 -26.94
N LEU A 172 -10.28 22.54 -26.37
CA LEU A 172 -9.25 21.88 -25.59
C LEU A 172 -9.83 21.14 -24.37
N ALA A 173 -10.75 21.77 -23.63
CA ALA A 173 -11.43 21.11 -22.52
C ALA A 173 -12.20 19.84 -22.95
N LYS A 174 -12.84 19.89 -24.12
CA LYS A 174 -13.56 18.76 -24.70
C LYS A 174 -12.58 17.66 -25.14
N SER A 175 -11.53 17.99 -25.89
CA SER A 175 -10.48 17.05 -26.30
C SER A 175 -9.81 16.39 -25.10
N PHE A 176 -9.54 17.15 -24.03
CA PHE A 176 -9.00 16.61 -22.77
C PHE A 176 -9.95 15.59 -22.13
N SER A 177 -11.25 15.89 -22.09
CA SER A 177 -12.27 14.98 -21.57
C SER A 177 -12.42 13.70 -22.41
N GLU A 178 -12.30 13.83 -23.74
CA GLU A 178 -12.32 12.70 -24.67
C GLU A 178 -11.05 11.83 -24.55
N ALA A 179 -9.87 12.44 -24.40
CA ALA A 179 -8.61 11.73 -24.14
C ALA A 179 -8.65 10.98 -22.80
N LEU A 180 -9.18 11.61 -21.75
CA LEU A 180 -9.42 10.94 -20.46
C LEU A 180 -10.36 9.75 -20.61
N ALA A 181 -11.52 9.93 -21.25
CA ALA A 181 -12.48 8.85 -21.45
C ALA A 181 -11.90 7.67 -22.26
N ALA A 182 -11.04 7.95 -23.25
CA ALA A 182 -10.36 6.92 -24.04
C ALA A 182 -9.28 6.17 -23.26
N SER A 183 -8.69 6.78 -22.23
CA SER A 183 -7.68 6.15 -21.37
C SER A 183 -8.26 5.12 -20.41
N LEU A 184 -9.53 5.29 -20.01
CA LEU A 184 -10.23 4.47 -19.03
C LEU A 184 -10.55 3.07 -19.58
N GLU A 185 -10.27 2.06 -18.76
CA GLU A 185 -10.74 0.69 -18.98
C GLU A 185 -12.03 0.44 -18.19
N PRO A 186 -13.19 0.24 -18.84
CA PRO A 186 -14.45 0.11 -18.14
C PRO A 186 -14.47 -1.03 -17.12
N GLY A 187 -13.87 -2.18 -17.44
CA GLY A 187 -13.81 -3.32 -16.51
C GLY A 187 -13.04 -2.99 -15.23
N VAL A 188 -11.85 -2.42 -15.37
CA VAL A 188 -11.02 -1.98 -14.24
C VAL A 188 -11.75 -0.92 -13.42
N PHE A 189 -12.25 0.12 -14.07
CA PHE A 189 -12.83 1.28 -13.40
C PHE A 189 -14.07 0.88 -12.59
N VAL A 190 -15.00 0.13 -13.19
CA VAL A 190 -16.23 -0.29 -12.50
C VAL A 190 -15.93 -1.28 -11.38
N HIS A 191 -15.05 -2.25 -11.61
CA HIS A 191 -14.63 -3.19 -10.57
C HIS A 191 -14.03 -2.45 -9.37
N HIS A 192 -13.07 -1.56 -9.61
CA HIS A 192 -12.43 -0.79 -8.54
C HIS A 192 -13.42 0.12 -7.80
N LYS A 193 -14.34 0.80 -8.49
CA LYS A 193 -15.34 1.65 -7.82
C LYS A 193 -16.29 0.85 -6.94
N LYS A 194 -16.63 -0.37 -7.36
CA LYS A 194 -17.42 -1.29 -6.53
C LYS A 194 -16.65 -1.71 -5.29
N GLU A 195 -15.42 -2.18 -5.43
CA GLU A 195 -14.60 -2.58 -4.28
C GLU A 195 -14.31 -1.43 -3.31
N GLU A 196 -14.03 -0.23 -3.82
CA GLU A 196 -13.78 0.96 -3.01
C GLU A 196 -14.99 1.28 -2.12
N ARG A 197 -16.20 1.15 -2.66
CA ARG A 197 -17.44 1.37 -1.90
C ARG A 197 -17.72 0.26 -0.90
N GLU A 198 -17.55 -1.00 -1.28
CA GLU A 198 -17.74 -2.14 -0.37
C GLU A 198 -16.78 -2.05 0.84
N LYS A 199 -15.49 -1.77 0.61
CA LYS A 199 -14.49 -1.54 1.67
C LYS A 199 -14.82 -0.32 2.54
N ALA A 200 -15.33 0.77 1.95
CA ALA A 200 -15.74 1.95 2.71
C ALA A 200 -16.96 1.69 3.59
N TRP A 201 -17.95 0.93 3.09
CA TRP A 201 -19.11 0.52 3.87
C TRP A 201 -18.71 -0.32 5.08
N GLU A 202 -17.83 -1.31 4.90
CA GLU A 202 -17.33 -2.15 6.01
C GLU A 202 -16.66 -1.31 7.10
N LYS A 203 -15.81 -0.34 6.73
CA LYS A 203 -15.13 0.55 7.68
C LYS A 203 -16.09 1.47 8.46
N LEU A 204 -17.24 1.81 7.88
CA LEU A 204 -18.21 2.77 8.43
C LEU A 204 -19.48 2.09 8.97
N GLY A 205 -19.38 0.83 9.40
CA GLY A 205 -20.44 0.10 10.10
C GLY A 205 -21.41 -0.70 9.21
N GLY A 206 -21.26 -0.65 7.89
CA GLY A 206 -21.96 -1.52 6.94
C GLY A 206 -23.47 -1.31 6.80
N THR A 207 -24.03 -0.27 7.43
CA THR A 207 -25.47 0.01 7.45
C THR A 207 -25.76 1.51 7.40
N VAL A 208 -26.92 1.87 6.85
CA VAL A 208 -27.43 3.25 6.88
C VAL A 208 -27.88 3.66 8.30
N TYR A 209 -28.17 2.68 9.17
CA TYR A 209 -28.75 2.88 10.50
C TYR A 209 -27.70 3.06 11.60
N VAL A 210 -26.75 3.98 11.38
CA VAL A 210 -25.74 4.37 12.37
C VAL A 210 -26.14 5.67 13.06
N THR A 211 -25.83 5.79 14.35
CA THR A 211 -26.25 6.94 15.17
C THR A 211 -25.51 8.23 14.83
N GLU A 212 -24.28 8.15 14.34
CA GLU A 212 -23.45 9.29 13.91
C GLU A 212 -23.00 9.09 12.46
N PRO A 213 -23.89 9.27 11.49
CA PRO A 213 -23.59 8.94 10.11
C PRO A 213 -22.63 9.94 9.47
N ASN A 214 -21.79 9.44 8.56
CA ASN A 214 -21.04 10.27 7.63
C ASN A 214 -21.89 10.53 6.37
N VAL A 215 -22.34 11.77 6.18
CA VAL A 215 -23.26 12.15 5.09
C VAL A 215 -22.62 12.04 3.70
N LYS A 216 -21.29 11.99 3.62
CA LYS A 216 -20.52 11.92 2.38
C LYS A 216 -20.06 10.50 2.08
N GLU A 217 -19.31 9.89 3.00
CA GLU A 217 -18.63 8.60 2.77
C GLU A 217 -19.39 7.39 3.34
N GLY A 218 -20.38 7.60 4.22
CA GLY A 218 -21.17 6.53 4.82
C GLY A 218 -22.10 5.82 3.83
N VAL A 219 -22.65 4.69 4.26
CA VAL A 219 -23.67 3.95 3.50
C VAL A 219 -24.88 4.86 3.23
N GLY A 220 -25.27 5.01 1.96
CA GLY A 220 -26.33 5.92 1.56
C GLY A 220 -25.94 7.41 1.57
N GLY A 221 -24.64 7.71 1.69
CA GLY A 221 -24.10 9.07 1.58
C GLY A 221 -23.90 9.54 0.14
N LEU A 222 -23.42 10.77 -0.02
CA LEU A 222 -23.20 11.40 -1.32
C LEU A 222 -22.26 10.58 -2.24
N ARG A 223 -21.26 9.89 -1.66
CA ARG A 223 -20.29 9.12 -2.45
C ARG A 223 -20.90 7.86 -3.06
N ASP A 224 -21.92 7.27 -2.47
CA ASP A 224 -22.67 6.16 -3.08
C ASP A 224 -23.32 6.62 -4.39
N PHE A 225 -23.89 7.84 -4.39
CA PHE A 225 -24.41 8.45 -5.60
C PHE A 225 -23.32 8.71 -6.64
N HIS A 226 -22.22 9.35 -6.24
CA HIS A 226 -21.12 9.64 -7.17
C HIS A 226 -20.52 8.38 -7.80
N ALA A 227 -20.27 7.34 -6.99
CA ALA A 227 -19.73 6.08 -7.48
C ALA A 227 -20.68 5.41 -8.48
N ALA A 228 -21.99 5.40 -8.21
CA ALA A 228 -22.98 4.87 -9.14
C ALA A 228 -23.04 5.66 -10.45
N MET A 229 -22.98 7.00 -10.39
CA MET A 229 -22.98 7.85 -11.58
C MET A 229 -21.71 7.68 -12.41
N TRP A 230 -20.53 7.62 -11.78
CA TRP A 230 -19.26 7.39 -12.49
C TRP A 230 -19.23 6.01 -13.14
N ALA A 231 -19.64 4.96 -12.43
CA ALA A 231 -19.71 3.60 -12.96
C ALA A 231 -20.64 3.52 -14.17
N ALA A 232 -21.83 4.13 -14.08
CA ALA A 232 -22.77 4.22 -15.21
C ALA A 232 -22.18 4.98 -16.41
N ARG A 233 -21.54 6.13 -16.17
CA ARG A 233 -20.92 6.93 -17.25
C ARG A 233 -19.86 6.15 -18.00
N VAL A 234 -18.98 5.48 -17.29
CA VAL A 234 -17.90 4.68 -17.89
C VAL A 234 -18.45 3.41 -18.55
N ARG A 235 -19.40 2.71 -17.92
CA ARG A 235 -20.02 1.49 -18.47
C ARG A 235 -20.73 1.73 -19.79
N TYR A 236 -21.53 2.79 -19.86
CA TYR A 236 -22.43 3.08 -20.97
C TYR A 236 -21.91 4.18 -21.89
N SER A 237 -20.66 4.62 -21.71
CA SER A 237 -20.01 5.69 -22.48
C SER A 237 -20.86 6.98 -22.56
N ILE A 238 -21.48 7.35 -21.44
CA ILE A 238 -22.34 8.55 -21.36
C ILE A 238 -21.43 9.78 -21.34
N LYS A 239 -21.55 10.62 -22.38
CA LYS A 239 -20.75 11.83 -22.54
C LYS A 239 -21.25 12.97 -21.67
N GLU A 240 -22.55 12.99 -21.40
CA GLU A 240 -23.19 13.96 -20.54
C GLU A 240 -22.69 13.85 -19.10
N HIS A 241 -22.55 15.00 -18.44
CA HIS A 241 -22.13 15.05 -17.04
C HIS A 241 -23.19 14.43 -16.10
N ASP A 242 -24.48 14.57 -16.43
CA ASP A 242 -25.58 13.98 -15.70
C ASP A 242 -26.08 12.70 -16.41
N PRO A 243 -25.82 11.49 -15.87
CA PRO A 243 -26.22 10.25 -16.51
C PRO A 243 -27.69 9.87 -16.22
N ILE A 244 -28.40 10.58 -15.33
CA ILE A 244 -29.77 10.23 -14.94
C ILE A 244 -30.71 10.10 -16.15
N PRO A 245 -30.73 11.03 -17.14
CA PRO A 245 -31.61 10.88 -18.31
C PRO A 245 -31.32 9.62 -19.13
N ALA A 246 -30.05 9.26 -19.30
CA ALA A 246 -29.64 8.06 -20.03
C ALA A 246 -30.05 6.79 -19.26
N LEU A 247 -29.86 6.77 -17.94
CA LEU A 247 -30.27 5.68 -17.07
C LEU A 247 -31.80 5.49 -17.06
N ARG A 248 -32.56 6.58 -17.08
CA ARG A 248 -34.03 6.56 -17.22
C ARG A 248 -34.45 5.96 -18.55
N LYS A 249 -33.82 6.38 -19.65
CA LYS A 249 -34.08 5.84 -20.98
C LYS A 249 -33.76 4.35 -21.10
N SER A 250 -32.73 3.87 -20.40
CA SER A 250 -32.34 2.45 -20.36
C SER A 250 -33.27 1.57 -19.52
N GLY A 251 -34.15 2.16 -18.69
CA GLY A 251 -34.99 1.44 -17.74
C GLY A 251 -34.32 1.09 -16.41
N LEU A 252 -33.02 1.41 -16.23
CA LEU A 252 -32.30 1.19 -14.96
C LEU A 252 -32.80 2.10 -13.82
N LEU A 253 -33.41 3.23 -14.17
CA LEU A 253 -34.09 4.15 -13.26
C LEU A 253 -35.57 4.31 -13.63
N THR A 254 -36.44 4.16 -12.64
CA THR A 254 -37.86 4.53 -12.75
C THR A 254 -38.05 6.03 -12.44
N PRO A 255 -39.22 6.62 -12.76
CA PRO A 255 -39.48 8.02 -12.42
C PRO A 255 -39.47 8.27 -10.91
N ASP A 256 -39.94 7.28 -10.15
CA ASP A 256 -39.92 7.29 -8.69
C ASP A 256 -38.49 7.21 -8.14
N ASP A 257 -37.61 6.38 -8.73
CA ASP A 257 -36.21 6.32 -8.33
C ASP A 257 -35.50 7.66 -8.53
N GLU A 258 -35.74 8.35 -9.66
CA GLU A 258 -35.18 9.68 -9.92
C GLU A 258 -35.66 10.74 -8.91
N LEU A 259 -36.95 10.70 -8.55
CA LEU A 259 -37.51 11.58 -7.53
C LEU A 259 -36.87 11.30 -6.16
N GLN A 260 -36.74 10.02 -5.78
CA GLN A 260 -36.12 9.60 -4.52
C GLN A 260 -34.65 10.01 -4.44
N LEU A 261 -33.87 9.80 -5.51
CA LEU A 261 -32.47 10.24 -5.60
C LEU A 261 -32.36 11.75 -5.49
N SER A 262 -33.17 12.50 -6.24
CA SER A 262 -33.14 13.97 -6.23
C SER A 262 -33.48 14.52 -4.84
N SER A 263 -34.49 13.94 -4.20
CA SER A 263 -34.91 14.29 -2.84
C SER A 263 -33.83 13.97 -1.81
N ALA A 264 -33.24 12.77 -1.87
CA ALA A 264 -32.16 12.35 -0.97
C ALA A 264 -30.90 13.22 -1.14
N LEU A 265 -30.48 13.51 -2.37
CA LEU A 265 -29.34 14.40 -2.62
C LEU A 265 -29.57 15.80 -2.07
N ASN A 266 -30.76 16.36 -2.30
CA ASN A 266 -31.08 17.68 -1.79
C ASN A 266 -31.06 17.71 -0.25
N PHE A 267 -31.61 16.67 0.38
CA PHE A 267 -31.59 16.52 1.83
C PHE A 267 -30.16 16.38 2.37
N LEU A 268 -29.35 15.44 1.86
CA LEU A 268 -27.99 15.21 2.32
C LEU A 268 -27.08 16.44 2.13
N LEU A 269 -27.22 17.14 0.99
CA LEU A 269 -26.51 18.40 0.77
C LEU A 269 -26.95 19.48 1.77
N SER A 270 -28.24 19.55 2.12
CA SER A 270 -28.74 20.50 3.13
C SER A 270 -28.17 20.19 4.52
N VAL A 271 -28.13 18.92 4.92
CA VAL A 271 -27.49 18.48 6.18
C VAL A 271 -26.01 18.84 6.18
N ARG A 272 -25.31 18.56 5.09
CA ARG A 272 -23.89 18.90 4.95
C ARG A 272 -23.63 20.40 5.04
N GLN A 273 -24.48 21.23 4.44
CA GLN A 273 -24.42 22.69 4.54
C GLN A 273 -24.63 23.18 5.98
N ALA A 274 -25.63 22.64 6.69
CA ALA A 274 -25.86 22.95 8.11
C ALA A 274 -24.65 22.56 8.98
N LEU A 275 -24.11 21.35 8.80
CA LEU A 275 -22.92 20.86 9.51
C LEU A 275 -21.72 21.78 9.30
N HIS A 276 -21.50 22.21 8.07
CA HIS A 276 -20.46 23.17 7.71
C HIS A 276 -20.62 24.49 8.48
N TYR A 277 -21.81 25.09 8.45
CA TYR A 277 -22.06 26.34 9.18
C TYR A 277 -21.96 26.21 10.70
N ARG A 278 -22.46 25.11 11.27
CA ARG A 278 -22.40 24.84 12.72
C ARG A 278 -21.00 24.51 13.21
N SER A 279 -20.18 23.89 12.37
CA SER A 279 -18.79 23.54 12.69
C SER A 279 -17.81 24.67 12.39
N GLY A 280 -18.17 25.62 11.52
CA GLY A 280 -17.26 26.67 11.03
C GLY A 280 -16.11 26.17 10.15
N ARG A 281 -16.19 24.90 9.72
CA ARG A 281 -15.19 24.19 8.92
C ARG A 281 -15.85 23.05 8.15
N MET A 282 -15.10 22.40 7.27
CA MET A 282 -15.55 21.16 6.64
C MET A 282 -15.82 20.09 7.71
N SER A 283 -17.02 19.52 7.68
CA SER A 283 -17.45 18.43 8.56
C SER A 283 -18.53 17.62 7.85
N ASP A 284 -18.30 16.33 7.69
CA ASP A 284 -19.22 15.41 7.01
C ASP A 284 -19.86 14.41 7.98
N VAL A 285 -19.54 14.45 9.28
CA VAL A 285 -20.10 13.55 10.29
C VAL A 285 -21.21 14.26 11.06
N LEU A 286 -22.41 13.68 11.06
CA LEU A 286 -23.54 14.14 11.86
C LEU A 286 -23.45 13.57 13.29
N ALA A 287 -22.49 14.09 14.04
CA ALA A 287 -22.24 13.71 15.43
C ALA A 287 -23.43 14.05 16.34
N MET A 288 -23.64 13.27 17.40
CA MET A 288 -24.78 13.40 18.31
C MET A 288 -24.91 14.82 18.88
N ASP A 289 -23.78 15.46 19.21
CA ASP A 289 -23.76 16.82 19.77
C ASP A 289 -24.20 17.92 18.78
N LYS A 290 -24.26 17.61 17.47
CA LYS A 290 -24.70 18.55 16.43
C LYS A 290 -26.12 18.32 15.96
N GLN A 291 -26.69 17.14 16.21
CA GLN A 291 -27.97 16.72 15.60
C GLN A 291 -29.12 17.68 15.89
N ASP A 292 -29.28 18.14 17.12
CA ASP A 292 -30.35 19.09 17.46
C ASP A 292 -30.16 20.43 16.75
N SER A 293 -28.94 20.98 16.76
CA SER A 293 -28.65 22.26 16.12
C SER A 293 -28.83 22.23 14.59
N VAL A 294 -28.51 21.09 13.96
CA VAL A 294 -28.71 20.87 12.53
C VAL A 294 -30.20 20.66 12.24
N ALA A 295 -30.93 19.96 13.10
CA ALA A 295 -32.36 19.76 12.98
C ALA A 295 -33.10 21.11 13.00
N GLU A 296 -32.74 22.00 13.94
CA GLU A 296 -33.27 23.36 14.04
C GLU A 296 -32.96 24.18 12.77
N ASP A 297 -31.72 24.18 12.29
CA ASP A 297 -31.34 24.89 11.05
C ASP A 297 -32.18 24.43 9.85
N LEU A 298 -32.48 23.14 9.79
CA LEU A 298 -33.26 22.56 8.70
C LEU A 298 -34.78 22.68 8.90
N GLY A 299 -35.23 23.22 10.04
CA GLY A 299 -36.65 23.44 10.32
C GLY A 299 -37.38 22.21 10.84
N PHE A 300 -36.66 21.22 11.37
CA PHE A 300 -37.26 20.10 12.09
C PHE A 300 -37.65 20.58 13.49
N ALA A 301 -38.90 21.00 13.65
CA ALA A 301 -39.49 21.34 14.94
C ALA A 301 -40.63 20.37 15.27
N PRO A 302 -40.79 19.94 16.54
CA PRO A 302 -41.95 19.17 16.93
C PRO A 302 -43.24 20.00 16.75
N PRO A 303 -44.38 19.38 16.39
CA PRO A 303 -45.66 20.09 16.33
C PRO A 303 -45.97 20.81 17.65
N VAL A 304 -46.46 22.05 17.57
CA VAL A 304 -46.75 22.92 18.73
C VAL A 304 -47.92 22.39 19.58
N ASP A 305 -48.68 21.41 19.07
CA ASP A 305 -49.94 20.97 19.66
C ASP A 305 -49.93 19.48 20.04
N VAL A 306 -49.35 19.16 21.20
CA VAL A 306 -49.71 17.95 21.93
C VAL A 306 -49.75 18.28 23.44
N LEU A 307 -50.96 18.27 23.99
CA LEU A 307 -51.27 18.30 25.43
C LEU A 307 -50.80 17.02 26.17
N ALA A 308 -49.65 16.45 25.81
CA ALA A 308 -49.05 15.29 26.46
C ALA A 308 -47.52 15.47 26.51
N GLY A 309 -46.92 15.30 27.68
CA GLY A 309 -45.52 15.62 27.99
C GLY A 309 -44.45 14.75 27.33
N ASP A 310 -44.57 14.41 26.05
CA ASP A 310 -43.59 13.67 25.24
C ASP A 310 -43.52 14.25 23.82
N SER A 311 -42.95 15.44 23.65
CA SER A 311 -42.59 15.97 22.32
C SER A 311 -41.32 15.27 21.81
N GLN A 312 -41.36 14.69 20.60
CA GLN A 312 -40.17 14.08 20.00
C GLN A 312 -39.04 15.12 19.79
N PRO A 313 -37.78 14.84 20.17
CA PRO A 313 -36.67 15.76 19.95
C PRO A 313 -36.45 16.08 18.45
N PRO A 314 -36.11 17.32 18.07
CA PRO A 314 -35.72 17.71 16.72
C PRO A 314 -34.72 16.75 16.06
N ALA A 315 -33.68 16.36 16.80
CA ALA A 315 -32.69 15.38 16.33
C ALA A 315 -33.32 14.06 15.87
N ARG A 316 -34.35 13.57 16.57
CA ARG A 316 -35.04 12.32 16.20
C ARG A 316 -35.74 12.45 14.85
N LEU A 317 -36.47 13.55 14.63
CA LEU A 317 -37.17 13.81 13.37
C LEU A 317 -36.18 13.92 12.19
N LEU A 318 -35.06 14.64 12.41
CA LEU A 318 -33.98 14.74 11.43
C LEU A 318 -33.42 13.35 11.10
N MET A 319 -33.11 12.54 12.11
CA MET A 319 -32.51 11.22 11.92
C MET A 319 -33.48 10.23 11.25
N GLU A 320 -34.77 10.26 11.57
CA GLU A 320 -35.80 9.46 10.86
C GLU A 320 -35.86 9.80 9.36
N GLN A 321 -35.77 11.09 9.00
CA GLN A 321 -35.65 11.51 7.60
C GLN A 321 -34.32 11.11 6.97
N TYR A 322 -33.21 11.25 7.72
CA TYR A 322 -31.89 10.85 7.28
C TYR A 322 -31.87 9.38 6.87
N TYR A 323 -32.33 8.48 7.73
CA TYR A 323 -32.36 7.05 7.43
C TYR A 323 -33.23 6.74 6.21
N THR A 324 -34.36 7.42 6.06
CA THR A 324 -35.24 7.25 4.88
C THR A 324 -34.53 7.63 3.59
N HIS A 325 -33.90 8.82 3.56
CA HIS A 325 -33.17 9.29 2.39
C HIS A 325 -31.93 8.44 2.09
N ALA A 326 -31.14 8.11 3.10
CA ALA A 326 -29.94 7.28 2.97
C ALA A 326 -30.29 5.85 2.50
N ALA A 327 -31.36 5.25 3.03
CA ALA A 327 -31.81 3.93 2.61
C ALA A 327 -32.26 3.91 1.13
N ASN A 328 -33.04 4.91 0.71
CA ASN A 328 -33.48 5.03 -0.68
C ASN A 328 -32.30 5.24 -1.63
N LEU A 329 -31.40 6.16 -1.30
CA LEU A 329 -30.20 6.42 -2.09
C LEU A 329 -29.33 5.16 -2.19
N HIS A 330 -29.01 4.53 -1.06
CA HIS A 330 -28.18 3.32 -1.04
C HIS A 330 -28.80 2.21 -1.89
N ARG A 331 -30.11 1.93 -1.73
CA ARG A 331 -30.82 0.90 -2.49
C ARG A 331 -30.71 1.12 -4.00
N ILE A 332 -30.94 2.35 -4.46
CA ILE A 332 -30.92 2.69 -5.89
C ILE A 332 -29.48 2.69 -6.43
N CYS A 333 -28.55 3.34 -5.74
CA CYS A 333 -27.16 3.44 -6.14
C CYS A 333 -26.46 2.08 -6.15
N ARG A 334 -26.71 1.23 -5.16
CA ARG A 334 -26.21 -0.15 -5.15
C ARG A 334 -26.75 -0.94 -6.34
N ARG A 335 -28.03 -0.80 -6.70
CA ARG A 335 -28.58 -1.45 -7.90
C ARG A 335 -27.86 -0.99 -9.17
N ILE A 336 -27.67 0.33 -9.35
CA ILE A 336 -26.95 0.88 -10.51
C ILE A 336 -25.51 0.34 -10.56
N LEU A 337 -24.81 0.36 -9.43
CA LEU A 337 -23.42 -0.08 -9.34
C LEU A 337 -23.29 -1.58 -9.65
N THR A 338 -24.18 -2.41 -9.11
CA THR A 338 -24.24 -3.85 -9.39
C THR A 338 -24.49 -4.10 -10.88
N VAL A 339 -25.53 -3.51 -11.47
CA VAL A 339 -25.85 -3.71 -12.90
C VAL A 339 -24.76 -3.15 -13.81
N SER A 340 -24.11 -2.05 -13.42
CA SER A 340 -22.98 -1.49 -14.17
C SER A 340 -21.77 -2.45 -14.19
N ALA A 341 -21.63 -3.29 -13.15
CA ALA A 341 -20.58 -4.30 -13.04
C ALA A 341 -20.94 -5.65 -13.70
N GLU A 342 -22.19 -5.82 -14.17
CA GLU A 342 -22.67 -7.04 -14.82
C GLU A 342 -22.36 -7.08 -16.32
N GLY A 343 -22.28 -8.30 -16.85
CA GLY A 343 -22.01 -8.58 -18.25
C GLY A 343 -20.55 -8.29 -18.65
N PRO A 344 -20.20 -8.49 -19.93
CA PRO A 344 -18.84 -8.30 -20.40
C PRO A 344 -18.47 -6.80 -20.39
N LEU A 345 -17.35 -6.50 -19.75
CA LEU A 345 -16.75 -5.19 -19.63
C LEU A 345 -15.36 -5.23 -20.26
N ALA A 346 -15.08 -4.33 -21.19
CA ALA A 346 -13.81 -4.36 -21.91
C ALA A 346 -12.61 -4.08 -20.98
N LEU A 347 -11.54 -4.85 -21.20
CA LEU A 347 -10.21 -4.66 -20.65
C LEU A 347 -9.21 -4.58 -21.82
N ARG A 348 -8.01 -4.06 -21.57
CA ARG A 348 -6.90 -4.10 -22.55
C ARG A 348 -6.47 -5.55 -22.85
N GLY A 349 -5.73 -5.74 -23.94
CA GLY A 349 -5.20 -7.05 -24.32
C GLY A 349 -6.25 -8.01 -24.91
N GLY A 350 -7.42 -7.52 -25.32
CA GLY A 350 -8.52 -8.35 -25.80
C GLY A 350 -9.18 -9.18 -24.70
N LEU A 351 -9.03 -8.75 -23.44
CA LEU A 351 -9.63 -9.35 -22.26
C LEU A 351 -10.98 -8.69 -21.95
N VAL A 352 -11.82 -9.40 -21.19
CA VAL A 352 -13.08 -8.85 -20.68
C VAL A 352 -13.28 -9.25 -19.22
N TRP A 353 -13.78 -8.33 -18.42
CA TRP A 353 -14.28 -8.61 -17.07
C TRP A 353 -15.73 -9.05 -17.16
N ARG A 354 -16.07 -10.19 -16.56
CA ARG A 354 -17.45 -10.70 -16.49
C ARG A 354 -17.57 -11.66 -15.30
N ASP A 355 -18.72 -11.65 -14.63
CA ASP A 355 -19.05 -12.61 -13.55
C ASP A 355 -17.98 -12.72 -12.45
N GLY A 356 -17.30 -11.60 -12.15
CA GLY A 356 -16.28 -11.55 -11.10
C GLY A 356 -14.90 -12.07 -11.50
N CYS A 357 -14.65 -12.36 -12.78
CA CYS A 357 -13.34 -12.80 -13.25
C CYS A 357 -13.00 -12.28 -14.66
N ILE A 358 -11.73 -12.43 -15.06
CA ILE A 358 -11.23 -12.04 -16.38
C ILE A 358 -11.36 -13.20 -17.35
N HIS A 359 -12.00 -12.95 -18.51
CA HIS A 359 -12.11 -13.90 -19.62
C HIS A 359 -11.39 -13.37 -20.87
N ALA A 360 -11.20 -14.26 -21.85
CA ALA A 360 -10.91 -13.83 -23.22
C ALA A 360 -12.13 -13.09 -23.79
N GLY A 361 -11.91 -12.17 -24.73
CA GLY A 361 -12.98 -11.51 -25.48
C GLY A 361 -13.81 -12.48 -26.35
N LEU A 362 -14.52 -11.92 -27.35
CA LEU A 362 -15.56 -12.57 -28.17
C LEU A 362 -15.20 -13.91 -28.88
N ALA A 363 -13.99 -14.45 -28.73
CA ALA A 363 -13.49 -15.62 -29.43
C ALA A 363 -12.93 -16.75 -28.53
N ASP A 364 -13.24 -16.77 -27.21
CA ASP A 364 -12.75 -17.75 -26.21
C ASP A 364 -11.21 -17.89 -26.10
N ALA A 365 -10.48 -17.10 -26.88
CA ALA A 365 -9.03 -17.04 -26.99
C ALA A 365 -8.60 -15.63 -27.44
N PRO A 366 -7.60 -15.01 -26.79
CA PRO A 366 -7.10 -13.72 -27.24
C PRO A 366 -6.31 -13.86 -28.55
N PRO A 367 -6.41 -12.90 -29.48
CA PRO A 367 -5.74 -12.97 -30.78
C PRO A 367 -4.21 -12.80 -30.68
N LYS A 368 -3.74 -12.17 -29.59
CA LYS A 368 -2.33 -11.90 -29.34
C LYS A 368 -1.97 -12.36 -27.92
N PRO A 369 -1.45 -13.59 -27.75
CA PRO A 369 -1.25 -14.19 -26.43
C PRO A 369 -0.29 -13.39 -25.55
N HIS A 370 0.78 -12.82 -26.12
CA HIS A 370 1.78 -12.04 -25.38
C HIS A 370 1.22 -10.71 -24.84
N GLU A 371 0.44 -9.98 -25.63
CA GLU A 371 -0.27 -8.77 -25.17
C GLU A 371 -1.28 -9.14 -24.08
N ALA A 372 -2.06 -10.20 -24.27
CA ALA A 372 -3.04 -10.66 -23.29
C ALA A 372 -2.40 -11.11 -21.97
N VAL A 373 -1.27 -11.83 -22.00
CA VAL A 373 -0.53 -12.22 -20.79
C VAL A 373 -0.01 -11.00 -20.04
N THR A 374 0.56 -10.03 -20.75
CA THR A 374 1.09 -8.80 -20.14
C THR A 374 -0.02 -8.01 -19.46
N GLU A 375 -1.15 -7.83 -20.14
CA GLU A 375 -2.31 -7.15 -19.57
C GLU A 375 -2.92 -7.94 -18.42
N LEU A 376 -3.08 -9.26 -18.55
CA LEU A 376 -3.63 -10.10 -17.49
C LEU A 376 -2.78 -10.02 -16.20
N VAL A 377 -1.45 -10.06 -16.33
CA VAL A 377 -0.53 -9.84 -15.21
C VAL A 377 -0.78 -8.48 -14.57
N ARG A 378 -0.87 -7.41 -15.36
CA ARG A 378 -1.16 -6.07 -14.84
C ARG A 378 -2.51 -6.03 -14.10
N HIS A 379 -3.57 -6.64 -14.64
CA HIS A 379 -4.88 -6.67 -14.00
C HIS A 379 -4.87 -7.44 -12.67
N VAL A 380 -4.19 -8.60 -12.62
CA VAL A 380 -4.06 -9.41 -11.41
C VAL A 380 -3.23 -8.69 -10.34
N GLN A 381 -2.12 -8.07 -10.72
CA GLN A 381 -1.21 -7.41 -9.77
C GLN A 381 -1.78 -6.09 -9.24
N ALA A 382 -2.21 -5.20 -10.13
CA ALA A 382 -2.63 -3.85 -9.77
C ALA A 382 -4.03 -3.81 -9.15
N TYR A 383 -4.93 -4.72 -9.58
CA TYR A 383 -6.35 -4.66 -9.20
C TYR A 383 -6.86 -5.90 -8.49
N GLY A 384 -6.07 -6.97 -8.38
CA GLY A 384 -6.53 -8.22 -7.74
C GLY A 384 -7.67 -8.92 -8.49
N MET A 385 -7.80 -8.65 -9.79
CA MET A 385 -8.84 -9.22 -10.63
C MET A 385 -8.44 -10.64 -11.03
N GLU A 386 -9.16 -11.65 -10.54
CA GLU A 386 -8.84 -13.05 -10.79
C GLU A 386 -9.19 -13.49 -12.22
N PRO A 387 -8.34 -14.28 -12.91
CA PRO A 387 -8.66 -14.84 -14.22
C PRO A 387 -9.61 -16.05 -14.11
N ALA A 388 -10.49 -16.20 -15.11
CA ALA A 388 -11.29 -17.40 -15.26
C ALA A 388 -10.40 -18.62 -15.56
N PRO A 389 -10.70 -19.82 -15.02
CA PRO A 389 -9.92 -21.04 -15.29
C PRO A 389 -9.76 -21.35 -16.78
N GLU A 390 -10.80 -21.10 -17.58
CA GLU A 390 -10.79 -21.33 -19.04
C GLU A 390 -9.80 -20.41 -19.76
N LEU A 391 -9.65 -19.16 -19.29
CA LEU A 391 -8.68 -18.21 -19.84
C LEU A 391 -7.25 -18.66 -19.53
N VAL A 392 -6.98 -19.05 -18.27
CA VAL A 392 -5.65 -19.55 -17.88
C VAL A 392 -5.30 -20.79 -18.70
N PHE A 393 -6.25 -21.72 -18.86
CA PHE A 393 -6.06 -22.91 -19.68
C PHE A 393 -5.79 -22.60 -21.15
N SER A 394 -6.55 -21.67 -21.75
CA SER A 394 -6.38 -21.30 -23.17
C SER A 394 -5.03 -20.61 -23.42
N LEU A 395 -4.66 -19.64 -22.58
CA LEU A 395 -3.38 -18.95 -22.66
C LEU A 395 -2.20 -19.89 -22.42
N ARG A 396 -2.28 -20.79 -21.43
CA ARG A 396 -1.24 -21.81 -21.19
C ARG A 396 -0.99 -22.66 -22.43
N ARG A 397 -2.04 -23.16 -23.09
CA ARG A 397 -1.90 -23.95 -24.33
C ARG A 397 -1.25 -23.14 -25.46
N GLN A 398 -1.63 -21.87 -25.62
CA GLN A 398 -1.05 -20.99 -26.62
C GLN A 398 0.43 -20.72 -26.35
N CYS A 399 0.80 -20.40 -25.11
CA CYS A 399 2.20 -20.17 -24.70
C CYS A 399 3.08 -21.40 -24.94
N GLN A 400 2.53 -22.60 -24.76
CA GLN A 400 3.23 -23.86 -25.05
C GLN A 400 3.34 -24.16 -26.56
N ALA A 401 2.38 -23.71 -27.37
CA ALA A 401 2.38 -23.88 -28.83
C ALA A 401 3.32 -22.89 -29.55
N ASP A 402 3.47 -21.67 -29.00
CA ASP A 402 4.24 -20.54 -29.55
C ASP A 402 5.75 -20.83 -29.76
N GLY A 403 6.27 -21.96 -29.25
CA GLY A 403 7.67 -22.38 -29.39
C GLY A 403 7.96 -23.44 -30.46
N LYS A 404 6.99 -23.84 -31.29
CA LYS A 404 7.15 -24.97 -32.25
C LYS A 404 7.41 -24.55 -33.70
N GLU A 405 7.33 -23.27 -34.05
CA GLU A 405 7.54 -22.78 -35.42
C GLU A 405 8.76 -21.84 -35.49
N ASN A 406 9.90 -22.40 -35.92
CA ASN A 406 11.13 -21.73 -36.39
C ASN A 406 11.36 -20.26 -35.97
N GLY A 407 11.89 -20.04 -34.76
CA GLY A 407 12.40 -18.74 -34.31
C GLY A 407 12.16 -18.49 -32.83
N SER A 408 12.81 -17.46 -32.27
CA SER A 408 12.44 -16.92 -30.95
C SER A 408 11.02 -16.36 -31.04
N SER A 409 10.12 -16.83 -30.19
CA SER A 409 8.72 -16.39 -30.16
C SER A 409 8.60 -14.96 -29.60
N ALA A 410 7.43 -14.32 -29.78
CA ALA A 410 7.20 -12.99 -29.18
C ALA A 410 7.31 -13.03 -27.66
N LEU A 411 6.81 -14.10 -27.03
CA LEU A 411 6.95 -14.35 -25.60
C LEU A 411 8.40 -14.55 -25.17
N ASP A 412 9.23 -15.23 -25.98
CA ASP A 412 10.65 -15.43 -25.67
C ASP A 412 11.40 -14.09 -25.53
N ARG A 413 11.07 -13.11 -26.39
CA ARG A 413 11.66 -11.76 -26.33
C ARG A 413 11.10 -10.91 -25.20
N MET A 414 9.84 -11.12 -24.82
CA MET A 414 9.14 -10.26 -23.86
C MET A 414 9.25 -10.74 -22.41
N PHE A 415 9.53 -12.01 -22.15
CA PHE A 415 9.53 -12.55 -20.79
C PHE A 415 10.46 -11.80 -19.81
N PRO A 416 11.70 -11.41 -20.18
CA PRO A 416 12.55 -10.62 -19.28
C PRO A 416 11.90 -9.29 -18.86
N GLN A 417 11.31 -8.55 -19.80
CA GLN A 417 10.55 -7.33 -19.52
C GLN A 417 9.29 -7.62 -18.69
N LEU A 418 8.58 -8.71 -18.96
CA LEU A 418 7.38 -9.09 -18.20
C LEU A 418 7.72 -9.41 -16.75
N LEU A 419 8.73 -10.24 -16.50
CA LEU A 419 9.17 -10.57 -15.15
C LEU A 419 9.72 -9.31 -14.45
N SER A 420 10.50 -8.48 -15.14
CA SER A 420 10.96 -7.20 -14.59
C SER A 420 9.78 -6.30 -14.19
N THR A 421 8.73 -6.23 -15.01
CA THR A 421 7.50 -5.48 -14.69
C THR A 421 6.80 -6.05 -13.47
N VAL A 422 6.70 -7.38 -13.38
CA VAL A 422 6.11 -8.08 -12.21
C VAL A 422 6.83 -7.72 -10.93
N LEU A 423 8.17 -7.74 -10.93
CA LEU A 423 8.99 -7.45 -9.75
C LEU A 423 8.98 -5.96 -9.41
N SER A 424 9.01 -5.09 -10.42
CA SER A 424 9.02 -3.63 -10.26
C SER A 424 7.68 -3.05 -9.82
N ALA A 425 6.60 -3.83 -9.89
CA ALA A 425 5.30 -3.43 -9.32
C ALA A 425 5.38 -3.32 -7.79
N LEU A 426 6.26 -4.10 -7.13
CA LEU A 426 6.50 -4.11 -5.68
C LEU A 426 5.24 -4.34 -4.82
N GLN A 427 4.12 -4.71 -5.44
CA GLN A 427 2.83 -5.03 -4.85
C GLN A 427 2.14 -6.04 -5.77
N GLY A 428 1.50 -7.05 -5.19
CA GLY A 428 0.91 -8.13 -5.98
C GLY A 428 1.96 -8.95 -6.75
N VAL A 429 3.24 -8.85 -6.40
CA VAL A 429 4.35 -9.57 -7.05
C VAL A 429 4.10 -11.08 -6.95
N THR A 430 3.71 -11.54 -5.77
CA THR A 430 3.35 -12.93 -5.48
C THR A 430 2.20 -13.42 -6.37
N ARG A 431 1.16 -12.59 -6.57
CA ARG A 431 0.04 -12.91 -7.48
C ARG A 431 0.51 -13.00 -8.92
N GLY A 432 1.34 -12.06 -9.36
CA GLY A 432 1.97 -12.08 -10.68
C GLY A 432 2.80 -13.33 -10.92
N VAL A 433 3.68 -13.68 -9.98
CA VAL A 433 4.52 -14.90 -10.06
C VAL A 433 3.66 -16.17 -10.08
N ARG A 434 2.61 -16.26 -9.26
CA ARG A 434 1.65 -17.39 -9.28
C ARG A 434 0.96 -17.51 -10.63
N LEU A 435 0.50 -16.40 -11.21
CA LEU A 435 -0.08 -16.41 -12.55
C LEU A 435 0.92 -16.91 -13.61
N LEU A 436 2.18 -16.46 -13.56
CA LEU A 436 3.23 -16.93 -14.48
C LEU A 436 3.52 -18.44 -14.32
N LEU A 437 3.43 -18.98 -13.09
CA LEU A 437 3.49 -20.42 -12.83
C LEU A 437 2.30 -21.15 -13.47
N ASP A 438 1.08 -20.66 -13.27
CA ASP A 438 -0.15 -21.28 -13.77
C ASP A 438 -0.20 -21.31 -15.31
N LEU A 439 0.31 -20.25 -15.95
CA LEU A 439 0.49 -20.15 -17.40
C LEU A 439 1.65 -21.03 -17.93
N GLY A 440 2.47 -21.61 -17.05
CA GLY A 440 3.63 -22.44 -17.41
C GLY A 440 4.82 -21.65 -17.95
N LEU A 441 4.83 -20.33 -17.79
CA LEU A 441 5.89 -19.44 -18.29
C LEU A 441 7.15 -19.55 -17.41
N MET A 442 6.98 -19.70 -16.09
CA MET A 442 8.11 -19.92 -15.18
C MET A 442 8.88 -21.19 -15.52
N ALA A 443 8.18 -22.30 -15.80
CA ALA A 443 8.82 -23.56 -16.21
C ALA A 443 9.62 -23.43 -17.51
N LYS A 444 9.18 -22.57 -18.44
CA LYS A 444 9.84 -22.35 -19.73
C LYS A 444 11.06 -21.41 -19.63
N TYR A 445 10.95 -20.31 -18.88
CA TYR A 445 11.93 -19.21 -18.91
C TYR A 445 12.74 -19.02 -17.61
N LEU A 446 12.22 -19.51 -16.49
CA LEU A 446 12.91 -19.55 -15.19
C LEU A 446 12.82 -20.97 -14.58
N PRO A 447 13.31 -22.00 -15.29
CA PRO A 447 13.16 -23.41 -14.88
C PRO A 447 13.76 -23.68 -13.50
N GLU A 448 14.76 -22.89 -13.09
CA GLU A 448 15.37 -22.99 -11.77
C GLU A 448 14.33 -22.81 -10.65
N PHE A 449 13.38 -21.89 -10.81
CA PHE A 449 12.30 -21.65 -9.83
C PHE A 449 11.20 -22.72 -9.89
N ASP A 450 10.86 -23.22 -11.08
CA ASP A 450 9.85 -24.30 -11.24
C ASP A 450 10.28 -25.60 -10.53
N VAL A 451 11.60 -25.86 -10.44
CA VAL A 451 12.15 -26.95 -9.63
C VAL A 451 11.93 -26.71 -8.13
N LEU A 452 12.10 -25.47 -7.65
CA LEU A 452 11.91 -25.14 -6.22
C LEU A 452 10.48 -25.41 -5.74
N MET A 453 9.48 -25.13 -6.58
CA MET A 453 8.06 -25.41 -6.26
C MET A 453 7.82 -26.89 -5.90
N ARG A 454 8.62 -27.80 -6.44
CA ARG A 454 8.55 -29.26 -6.23
C ARG A 454 9.63 -29.81 -5.30
N THR A 455 10.47 -28.95 -4.71
CA THR A 455 11.59 -29.37 -3.87
C THR A 455 11.22 -29.21 -2.40
N THR A 456 11.28 -30.31 -1.64
CA THR A 456 11.08 -30.27 -0.19
C THR A 456 12.37 -29.82 0.50
N PRO A 457 12.32 -28.83 1.41
CA PRO A 457 13.49 -28.44 2.20
C PRO A 457 13.92 -29.57 3.13
N LEU A 458 15.23 -29.69 3.38
CA LEU A 458 15.78 -30.69 4.32
C LEU A 458 15.56 -30.33 5.80
N SER A 459 15.21 -29.08 6.09
CA SER A 459 15.00 -28.60 7.46
C SER A 459 13.57 -28.83 7.92
N LEU A 460 13.41 -29.50 9.07
CA LEU A 460 12.12 -29.78 9.72
C LEU A 460 11.35 -28.52 10.15
N ALA A 461 12.00 -27.36 10.16
CA ALA A 461 11.34 -26.10 10.50
C ALA A 461 10.38 -25.61 9.40
N HIS A 462 10.59 -26.02 8.14
CA HIS A 462 9.80 -25.53 7.01
C HIS A 462 8.52 -26.34 6.84
N ARG A 463 7.40 -25.63 6.79
CA ARG A 463 6.08 -26.23 6.52
C ARG A 463 5.82 -26.49 5.03
N TYR A 464 6.50 -25.75 4.16
CA TYR A 464 6.20 -25.67 2.73
C TYR A 464 7.38 -26.16 1.87
N THR A 465 7.15 -26.42 0.58
CA THR A 465 8.24 -26.62 -0.39
C THR A 465 9.08 -25.34 -0.49
N ILE A 466 10.29 -25.45 -1.03
CA ILE A 466 11.21 -24.30 -1.15
C ILE A 466 10.55 -23.19 -1.96
N GLY A 467 9.90 -23.51 -3.08
CA GLY A 467 9.24 -22.50 -3.91
C GLY A 467 8.04 -21.84 -3.21
N GLU A 468 7.20 -22.60 -2.50
CA GLU A 468 6.07 -22.02 -1.76
C GLU A 468 6.56 -21.18 -0.56
N HIS A 469 7.65 -21.58 0.10
CA HIS A 469 8.35 -20.73 1.08
C HIS A 469 8.81 -19.41 0.43
N THR A 470 9.47 -19.46 -0.72
CA THR A 470 9.89 -18.25 -1.45
C THR A 470 8.71 -17.32 -1.78
N LEU A 471 7.56 -17.86 -2.19
CA LEU A 471 6.36 -17.04 -2.44
C LEU A 471 5.86 -16.35 -1.16
N ARG A 472 6.01 -16.97 0.02
CA ARG A 472 5.70 -16.35 1.32
C ARG A 472 6.68 -15.24 1.68
N VAL A 473 7.96 -15.41 1.37
CA VAL A 473 8.97 -14.35 1.53
C VAL A 473 8.59 -13.12 0.71
N LEU A 474 8.18 -13.30 -0.56
CA LEU A 474 7.71 -12.20 -1.41
C LEU A 474 6.44 -11.54 -0.82
N GLU A 475 5.48 -12.33 -0.35
CA GLU A 475 4.26 -11.84 0.29
C GLU A 475 4.56 -10.99 1.54
N LEU A 476 5.52 -11.41 2.37
CA LEU A 476 5.96 -10.65 3.54
C LEU A 476 6.67 -9.34 3.17
N LEU A 477 7.51 -9.34 2.12
CA LEU A 477 8.12 -8.10 1.62
C LEU A 477 7.06 -7.10 1.12
N GLU A 478 6.02 -7.58 0.43
CA GLU A 478 4.88 -6.75 0.02
C GLU A 478 4.12 -6.18 1.23
N GLN A 479 3.90 -7.00 2.26
CA GLN A 479 3.22 -6.58 3.50
C GLN A 479 4.02 -5.55 4.29
N MET A 480 5.33 -5.75 4.43
CA MET A 480 6.24 -4.81 5.11
C MET A 480 6.23 -3.43 4.44
N ARG A 481 6.21 -3.40 3.11
CA ARG A 481 6.07 -2.14 2.34
C ARG A 481 4.68 -1.51 2.52
N GLY A 482 3.64 -2.33 2.62
CA GLY A 482 2.24 -1.91 2.67
C GLY A 482 1.72 -1.47 4.05
N HIS A 483 2.50 -1.61 5.12
CA HIS A 483 2.07 -1.19 6.46
C HIS A 483 1.77 0.32 6.51
N GLN A 484 0.65 0.66 7.15
CA GLN A 484 0.21 2.04 7.36
C GLN A 484 0.22 2.46 8.84
N ASP A 485 0.57 1.56 9.73
CA ASP A 485 0.68 1.81 11.17
C ASP A 485 2.10 2.20 11.59
N GLU A 486 2.24 2.71 12.83
CA GLU A 486 3.53 3.13 13.37
C GLU A 486 4.55 1.97 13.44
N SER A 487 4.08 0.72 13.59
CA SER A 487 4.94 -0.47 13.61
C SER A 487 5.64 -0.77 12.28
N GLY A 488 5.10 -0.32 11.15
CA GLY A 488 5.72 -0.51 9.83
C GLY A 488 6.44 0.71 9.27
N ALA A 489 6.47 1.83 10.01
CA ALA A 489 7.08 3.08 9.54
C ALA A 489 8.57 2.92 9.20
N GLU A 490 9.29 2.09 9.95
CA GLU A 490 10.70 1.80 9.70
C GLU A 490 10.90 1.04 8.39
N TYR A 491 10.14 -0.03 8.15
CA TYR A 491 10.25 -0.80 6.90
C TYR A 491 9.96 0.07 5.69
N LYS A 492 8.95 0.95 5.79
CA LYS A 492 8.62 1.92 4.76
C LYS A 492 9.80 2.88 4.48
N ARG A 493 10.43 3.43 5.53
CA ARG A 493 11.63 4.27 5.40
C ARG A 493 12.75 3.52 4.66
N ILE A 494 13.00 2.27 5.04
CA ILE A 494 14.04 1.45 4.41
C ILE A 494 13.71 1.21 2.94
N PHE A 495 12.48 0.80 2.60
CA PHE A 495 12.05 0.62 1.20
C PHE A 495 12.15 1.91 0.38
N GLU A 496 11.76 3.06 0.93
CA GLU A 496 11.83 4.37 0.26
C GLU A 496 13.28 4.83 0.02
N SER A 497 14.24 4.31 0.78
CA SER A 497 15.67 4.59 0.58
C SER A 497 16.32 3.75 -0.53
N LEU A 498 15.67 2.64 -0.95
CA LEU A 498 16.23 1.74 -1.96
C LEU A 498 16.17 2.38 -3.34
N SER A 499 17.30 2.35 -4.05
CA SER A 499 17.41 2.84 -5.42
C SER A 499 16.70 1.94 -6.43
N ARG A 500 16.79 0.61 -6.23
CA ARG A 500 16.22 -0.42 -7.12
C ARG A 500 15.60 -1.56 -6.31
N PRO A 501 14.45 -1.33 -5.65
CA PRO A 501 13.80 -2.34 -4.82
C PRO A 501 13.43 -3.63 -5.58
N GLU A 502 13.28 -3.59 -6.91
CA GLU A 502 13.07 -4.79 -7.74
C GLU A 502 14.22 -5.81 -7.66
N VAL A 503 15.44 -5.37 -7.33
CA VAL A 503 16.61 -6.23 -7.10
C VAL A 503 16.39 -7.12 -5.87
N LEU A 504 15.84 -6.55 -4.79
CA LEU A 504 15.50 -7.30 -3.58
C LEU A 504 14.45 -8.39 -3.89
N PHE A 505 13.42 -8.08 -4.67
CA PHE A 505 12.41 -9.06 -5.05
C PHE A 505 12.97 -10.17 -5.96
N LEU A 506 13.88 -9.85 -6.88
CA LEU A 506 14.56 -10.86 -7.68
C LEU A 506 15.49 -11.75 -6.84
N ALA A 507 16.23 -11.16 -5.91
CA ALA A 507 17.07 -11.91 -4.97
C ALA A 507 16.22 -12.81 -4.06
N ALA A 508 15.09 -12.30 -3.54
CA ALA A 508 14.14 -13.09 -2.76
C ALA A 508 13.60 -14.28 -3.56
N LEU A 509 13.25 -14.08 -4.84
CA LEU A 509 12.79 -15.16 -5.73
C LEU A 509 13.83 -16.28 -5.91
N LEU A 510 15.12 -15.98 -5.74
CA LEU A 510 16.24 -16.88 -6.02
C LEU A 510 17.07 -17.27 -4.79
N HIS A 511 16.78 -16.74 -3.60
CA HIS A 511 17.65 -16.85 -2.42
C HIS A 511 18.01 -18.29 -2.06
N ASP A 512 17.03 -19.19 -2.22
CA ASP A 512 17.13 -20.60 -1.89
C ASP A 512 17.37 -21.52 -3.11
N ALA A 513 17.67 -20.95 -4.28
CA ALA A 513 17.80 -21.72 -5.52
C ALA A 513 18.87 -22.83 -5.47
N GLY A 514 19.90 -22.65 -4.63
CA GLY A 514 20.97 -23.63 -4.48
C GLY A 514 20.62 -24.85 -3.62
N LYS A 515 19.48 -24.87 -2.90
CA LYS A 515 19.09 -26.00 -2.04
C LYS A 515 18.71 -27.27 -2.82
N VAL A 516 18.64 -27.19 -4.16
CA VAL A 516 18.44 -28.33 -5.04
C VAL A 516 19.70 -29.22 -5.13
N ASP A 517 20.89 -28.63 -5.06
CA ASP A 517 22.16 -29.36 -5.09
C ASP A 517 22.68 -29.58 -3.66
N LEU A 518 22.56 -30.83 -3.19
CA LEU A 518 22.98 -31.22 -1.85
C LEU A 518 24.50 -31.46 -1.71
N SER A 519 25.25 -31.42 -2.81
CA SER A 519 26.68 -31.73 -2.81
C SER A 519 27.58 -30.52 -2.50
N ARG A 520 27.00 -29.31 -2.46
CA ARG A 520 27.72 -28.03 -2.33
C ARG A 520 26.99 -27.10 -1.37
N SER A 521 27.67 -26.02 -0.97
CA SER A 521 27.02 -24.91 -0.24
C SER A 521 25.89 -24.33 -1.08
N HIS A 522 24.66 -24.36 -0.55
CA HIS A 522 23.49 -23.86 -1.27
C HIS A 522 23.55 -22.34 -1.49
N ALA A 523 24.17 -21.58 -0.60
CA ALA A 523 24.36 -20.14 -0.78
C ALA A 523 25.27 -19.82 -1.99
N GLU A 524 26.38 -20.55 -2.15
CA GLU A 524 27.28 -20.37 -3.29
C GLU A 524 26.68 -20.87 -4.60
N THR A 525 26.05 -22.04 -4.58
CA THR A 525 25.33 -22.57 -5.76
C THR A 525 24.19 -21.64 -6.16
N GLY A 526 23.45 -21.11 -5.17
CA GLY A 526 22.39 -20.12 -5.37
C GLY A 526 22.91 -18.85 -6.03
N ALA A 527 24.04 -18.31 -5.55
CA ALA A 527 24.67 -17.11 -6.11
C ALA A 527 25.04 -17.30 -7.60
N GLN A 528 25.62 -18.46 -7.95
CA GLN A 528 25.95 -18.79 -9.35
C GLN A 528 24.71 -18.95 -10.23
N ILE A 529 23.62 -19.50 -9.69
CA ILE A 529 22.33 -19.57 -10.39
C ILE A 529 21.79 -18.15 -10.60
N ALA A 530 21.77 -17.33 -9.55
CA ALA A 530 21.25 -15.98 -9.58
C ALA A 530 21.98 -15.10 -10.59
N ARG A 531 23.31 -15.19 -10.64
CA ARG A 531 24.14 -14.49 -11.64
C ARG A 531 23.74 -14.85 -13.07
N ARG A 532 23.64 -16.15 -13.37
CA ARG A 532 23.23 -16.64 -14.71
C ARG A 532 21.83 -16.22 -15.08
N VAL A 533 20.90 -16.21 -14.13
CA VAL A 533 19.53 -15.72 -14.34
C VAL A 533 19.54 -14.23 -14.67
N ALA A 534 20.26 -13.41 -13.89
CA ALA A 534 20.37 -11.98 -14.12
C ALA A 534 20.96 -11.64 -15.51
N GLU A 535 22.02 -12.35 -15.91
CA GLU A 535 22.61 -12.23 -17.26
C GLU A 535 21.64 -12.66 -18.36
N ARG A 536 20.90 -13.75 -18.16
CA ARG A 536 19.86 -14.23 -19.10
C ARG A 536 18.70 -13.24 -19.24
N MET A 537 18.41 -12.48 -18.19
CA MET A 537 17.40 -11.40 -18.21
C MET A 537 17.92 -10.09 -18.84
N GLY A 538 19.21 -10.01 -19.18
CA GLY A 538 19.82 -8.81 -19.75
C GLY A 538 19.98 -7.67 -18.75
N LEU A 539 20.13 -7.99 -17.46
CA LEU A 539 20.39 -6.99 -16.42
C LEU A 539 21.83 -6.46 -16.51
N ASP A 540 22.02 -5.20 -16.13
CA ASP A 540 23.35 -4.60 -16.04
C ASP A 540 24.26 -5.38 -15.07
N SER A 541 25.58 -5.38 -15.33
CA SER A 541 26.54 -6.12 -14.51
C SER A 541 26.49 -5.73 -13.03
N GLY A 542 26.30 -4.44 -12.71
CA GLY A 542 26.20 -3.99 -11.32
C GLY A 542 24.95 -4.51 -10.63
N VAL A 543 23.81 -4.56 -11.34
CA VAL A 543 22.56 -5.15 -10.84
C VAL A 543 22.73 -6.66 -10.63
N ALA A 544 23.35 -7.36 -11.57
CA ALA A 544 23.62 -8.79 -11.45
C ALA A 544 24.53 -9.11 -10.26
N GLU A 545 25.53 -8.26 -9.95
CA GLU A 545 26.38 -8.37 -8.77
C GLU A 545 25.59 -8.20 -7.47
N GLN A 546 24.65 -7.26 -7.41
CA GLN A 546 23.80 -7.07 -6.24
C GLN A 546 22.89 -8.28 -5.98
N VAL A 547 22.24 -8.83 -7.02
CA VAL A 547 21.42 -10.05 -6.88
C VAL A 547 22.29 -11.23 -6.42
N GLU A 548 23.46 -11.42 -7.04
CA GLU A 548 24.41 -12.46 -6.65
C GLU A 548 24.83 -12.31 -5.17
N PHE A 549 25.17 -11.08 -4.74
CA PHE A 549 25.56 -10.79 -3.37
C PHE A 549 24.46 -11.14 -2.38
N LEU A 550 23.22 -10.68 -2.62
CA LEU A 550 22.10 -10.94 -1.72
C LEU A 550 21.81 -12.43 -1.61
N VAL A 551 21.85 -13.17 -2.72
CA VAL A 551 21.66 -14.62 -2.70
C VAL A 551 22.84 -15.33 -2.03
N ARG A 552 24.09 -14.89 -2.22
CA ARG A 552 25.25 -15.46 -1.53
C ARG A 552 25.19 -15.26 -0.02
N HIS A 553 24.70 -14.11 0.42
CA HIS A 553 24.77 -13.68 1.81
C HIS A 553 23.42 -13.69 2.53
N HIS A 554 22.36 -14.27 1.97
CA HIS A 554 21.01 -14.24 2.58
C HIS A 554 20.96 -14.82 4.01
N LEU A 555 21.87 -15.73 4.37
CA LEU A 555 21.97 -16.25 5.74
C LEU A 555 22.82 -15.40 6.68
N LEU A 556 23.67 -14.49 6.16
CA LEU A 556 24.72 -13.79 6.91
C LEU A 556 24.19 -13.08 8.15
N MET A 557 23.11 -12.30 8.03
CA MET A 557 22.53 -11.60 9.17
C MET A 557 21.94 -12.59 10.17
N SER A 558 21.18 -13.57 9.69
CA SER A 558 20.53 -14.57 10.54
C SER A 558 21.54 -15.47 11.27
N GLU A 559 22.71 -15.73 10.70
CA GLU A 559 23.81 -16.46 11.32
C GLU A 559 24.59 -15.57 12.28
N THR A 560 24.78 -14.30 11.95
CA THR A 560 25.49 -13.34 12.81
C THR A 560 24.77 -13.15 14.13
N ILE A 561 23.45 -12.90 14.11
CA ILE A 561 22.65 -12.77 15.34
C ILE A 561 22.57 -14.09 16.14
N ARG A 562 22.83 -15.24 15.48
CA ARG A 562 22.76 -16.56 16.12
C ARG A 562 24.09 -17.10 16.65
N LEU A 563 25.20 -16.73 16.03
CA LEU A 563 26.50 -17.37 16.29
C LEU A 563 27.54 -16.41 16.87
N ARG A 564 27.32 -15.09 16.76
CA ARG A 564 28.27 -14.07 17.17
C ARG A 564 27.71 -13.23 18.31
N ASP A 565 28.61 -12.63 19.06
CA ASP A 565 28.27 -11.62 20.07
C ASP A 565 28.23 -10.24 19.40
N LEU A 566 27.04 -9.65 19.31
CA LEU A 566 26.83 -8.33 18.69
C LEU A 566 27.42 -7.17 19.50
N HIS A 567 27.77 -7.41 20.76
CA HIS A 567 28.42 -6.41 21.61
C HIS A 567 29.91 -6.26 21.32
N GLN A 568 30.52 -7.22 20.63
CA GLN A 568 31.90 -7.10 20.19
C GLN A 568 31.99 -6.20 18.95
N GLU A 569 32.76 -5.11 19.07
CA GLU A 569 33.01 -4.20 17.95
C GLU A 569 33.56 -4.94 16.72
N GLN A 570 34.38 -5.96 16.94
CA GLN A 570 34.94 -6.77 15.86
C GLN A 570 33.85 -7.54 15.09
N THR A 571 32.78 -8.02 15.75
CA THR A 571 31.65 -8.66 15.06
C THR A 571 30.99 -7.69 14.08
N ILE A 572 30.74 -6.46 14.51
CA ILE A 572 30.12 -5.43 13.68
C ILE A 572 31.06 -5.05 12.52
N ARG A 573 32.36 -4.88 12.79
CA ARG A 573 33.36 -4.59 11.74
C ARG A 573 33.47 -5.72 10.71
N ASP A 574 33.51 -6.98 11.15
CA ASP A 574 33.55 -8.16 10.26
C ASP A 574 32.30 -8.20 9.38
N PHE A 575 31.11 -7.94 9.95
CA PHE A 575 29.86 -7.93 9.22
C PHE A 575 29.80 -6.79 8.19
N VAL A 576 30.17 -5.57 8.60
CA VAL A 576 30.18 -4.38 7.73
C VAL A 576 31.21 -4.53 6.60
N ALA A 577 32.34 -5.19 6.85
CA ALA A 577 33.34 -5.47 5.80
C ALA A 577 32.77 -6.32 4.65
N VAL A 578 31.75 -7.14 4.91
CA VAL A 578 31.06 -7.93 3.87
C VAL A 578 29.99 -7.11 3.15
N VAL A 579 29.09 -6.44 3.89
CA VAL A 579 27.93 -5.74 3.30
C VAL A 579 28.31 -4.40 2.65
N ASN A 580 29.25 -3.68 3.27
CA ASN A 580 30.01 -2.53 2.76
C ASN A 580 29.23 -1.31 2.21
N THR A 581 27.91 -1.38 2.02
CA THR A 581 27.08 -0.27 1.53
C THR A 581 25.74 -0.22 2.25
N PRO A 582 25.14 0.98 2.44
CA PRO A 582 23.80 1.10 3.02
C PRO A 582 22.72 0.38 2.20
N GLU A 583 22.81 0.42 0.87
CA GLU A 583 21.85 -0.24 -0.03
C GLU A 583 21.82 -1.77 0.19
N LEU A 584 22.98 -2.43 0.22
CA LEU A 584 23.07 -3.87 0.46
C LEU A 584 22.64 -4.23 1.89
N LEU A 585 22.93 -3.37 2.87
CA LEU A 585 22.48 -3.57 4.25
C LEU A 585 20.95 -3.54 4.34
N ASN A 586 20.33 -2.54 3.74
CA ASN A 586 18.88 -2.37 3.72
C ASN A 586 18.18 -3.55 3.03
N MET A 587 18.67 -3.95 1.85
CA MET A 587 18.12 -5.09 1.13
C MET A 587 18.31 -6.41 1.90
N LEU A 588 19.49 -6.63 2.48
CA LEU A 588 19.77 -7.86 3.22
C LEU A 588 18.96 -7.95 4.51
N TYR A 589 18.74 -6.84 5.20
CA TYR A 589 17.89 -6.76 6.40
C TYR A 589 16.45 -7.14 6.06
N LEU A 590 15.86 -6.52 5.04
CA LEU A 590 14.49 -6.82 4.60
C LEU A 590 14.34 -8.28 4.16
N LEU A 591 15.30 -8.79 3.37
CA LEU A 591 15.30 -10.19 2.93
C LEU A 591 15.39 -11.16 4.12
N THR A 592 16.30 -10.90 5.06
CA THR A 592 16.50 -11.74 6.24
C THR A 592 15.25 -11.76 7.12
N ARG A 593 14.65 -10.59 7.35
CA ARG A 593 13.44 -10.44 8.14
C ARG A 593 12.28 -11.25 7.54
N ALA A 594 12.06 -11.12 6.23
CA ALA A 594 11.00 -11.83 5.52
C ALA A 594 11.25 -13.35 5.45
N ASP A 595 12.49 -13.78 5.21
CA ASP A 595 12.87 -15.19 5.20
C ASP A 595 12.64 -15.85 6.57
N MET A 596 13.17 -15.24 7.65
CA MET A 596 13.02 -15.77 9.00
C MET A 596 11.55 -15.89 9.42
N GLU A 597 10.70 -14.92 9.06
CA GLU A 597 9.27 -14.95 9.35
C GLU A 597 8.49 -15.98 8.51
N ALA A 598 8.94 -16.25 7.28
CA ALA A 598 8.30 -17.25 6.39
C ALA A 598 8.55 -18.71 6.80
N THR A 599 9.68 -19.01 7.48
CA THR A 599 10.11 -20.40 7.73
C THR A 599 9.12 -21.25 8.53
N GLY A 600 8.51 -20.74 9.61
CA GLY A 600 7.52 -21.48 10.39
C GLY A 600 7.24 -20.92 11.80
N PRO A 601 6.15 -21.36 12.46
CA PRO A 601 5.74 -20.87 13.78
C PRO A 601 6.82 -21.15 14.83
N GLY A 602 7.20 -20.10 15.58
CA GLY A 602 8.22 -20.17 16.63
C GLY A 602 9.66 -19.97 16.16
N VAL A 603 9.92 -19.92 14.85
CA VAL A 603 11.26 -19.57 14.31
C VAL A 603 11.51 -18.07 14.35
N TRP A 604 10.46 -17.27 14.23
CA TRP A 604 10.48 -15.82 14.45
C TRP A 604 9.92 -15.48 15.83
N THR A 605 10.70 -14.71 16.61
CA THR A 605 10.35 -14.30 17.97
C THR A 605 10.64 -12.81 18.16
N PRO A 606 9.96 -12.12 19.12
CA PRO A 606 10.24 -10.71 19.43
C PRO A 606 11.72 -10.42 19.72
N VAL A 607 12.41 -11.43 20.23
CA VAL A 607 13.83 -11.36 20.56
C VAL A 607 14.73 -11.41 19.34
N GLN A 608 14.44 -12.30 18.39
CA GLN A 608 15.17 -12.30 17.12
C GLN A 608 14.94 -11.01 16.34
N SER A 609 13.75 -10.40 16.46
CA SER A 609 13.52 -9.03 15.98
C SER A 609 14.53 -8.06 16.56
N GLN A 610 14.60 -7.98 17.90
CA GLN A 610 15.47 -7.02 18.57
C GLN A 610 16.95 -7.19 18.19
N PHE A 611 17.46 -8.41 18.04
CA PHE A 611 18.85 -8.61 17.62
C PHE A 611 19.09 -8.32 16.15
N LEU A 612 18.12 -8.63 15.28
CA LEU A 612 18.21 -8.27 13.87
C LEU A 612 18.23 -6.75 13.72
N ASP A 613 17.38 -6.04 14.47
CA ASP A 613 17.31 -4.59 14.53
C ASP A 613 18.62 -4.01 15.12
N ASP A 614 19.13 -4.56 16.23
CA ASP A 614 20.41 -4.12 16.83
C ASP A 614 21.60 -4.30 15.87
N LEU A 615 21.69 -5.44 15.17
CA LEU A 615 22.70 -5.65 14.15
C LEU A 615 22.57 -4.62 13.01
N TYR A 616 21.35 -4.40 12.52
CA TYR A 616 21.07 -3.45 11.45
C TYR A 616 21.49 -2.04 11.83
N TYR A 617 21.03 -1.51 12.96
CA TYR A 617 21.35 -0.14 13.38
C TYR A 617 22.83 0.07 13.69
N ARG A 618 23.51 -0.93 14.27
CA ARG A 618 24.96 -0.85 14.50
C ARG A 618 25.74 -0.88 13.19
N ALA A 619 25.33 -1.71 12.24
CA ALA A 619 25.95 -1.76 10.92
C ALA A 619 25.69 -0.44 10.14
N GLU A 620 24.47 0.10 10.20
CA GLU A 620 24.09 1.38 9.58
C GLU A 620 24.97 2.51 10.15
N ALA A 621 25.09 2.59 11.48
CA ALA A 621 25.92 3.58 12.16
C ALA A 621 27.41 3.42 11.82
N ALA A 622 27.92 2.19 11.82
CA ALA A 622 29.33 1.90 11.49
C ALA A 622 29.65 2.25 10.03
N ILE A 623 28.76 1.97 9.08
CA ILE A 623 28.89 2.40 7.68
C ILE A 623 28.85 3.94 7.57
N ALA A 624 28.05 4.61 8.40
CA ALA A 624 27.98 6.07 8.48
C ALA A 624 29.18 6.71 9.24
N GLY A 625 30.08 5.91 9.81
CA GLY A 625 31.26 6.38 10.55
C GLY A 625 31.04 6.69 12.02
N TYR A 626 29.92 6.28 12.61
CA TYR A 626 29.58 6.48 14.03
C TYR A 626 29.43 5.12 14.74
N MET A 627 30.19 4.88 15.81
CA MET A 627 29.91 3.76 16.74
C MET A 627 29.60 4.33 18.13
N PRO A 628 28.33 4.39 18.54
CA PRO A 628 27.98 4.80 19.89
C PRO A 628 28.38 3.71 20.91
N PRO A 629 28.93 4.09 22.08
CA PRO A 629 29.15 3.13 23.17
C PRO A 629 27.79 2.70 23.76
N GLN A 630 27.65 1.42 24.14
CA GLN A 630 26.42 0.89 24.73
C GLN A 630 26.61 0.29 26.12
N ASP A 631 25.52 0.34 26.90
CA ASP A 631 25.33 -0.31 28.21
C ASP A 631 24.82 -1.74 28.00
N VAL A 632 25.78 -2.65 27.76
CA VAL A 632 25.60 -4.07 27.41
C VAL A 632 24.83 -4.85 28.49
N GLU A 633 24.90 -4.42 29.74
CA GLU A 633 24.39 -5.17 30.90
C GLU A 633 22.85 -5.11 30.99
N ALA A 634 22.26 -3.94 30.68
CA ALA A 634 20.81 -3.73 30.78
C ALA A 634 19.98 -4.59 29.82
N ILE A 635 20.49 -4.81 28.59
CA ILE A 635 19.82 -5.66 27.60
C ILE A 635 19.97 -7.13 28.00
N ALA A 636 21.19 -7.55 28.35
CA ALA A 636 21.47 -8.91 28.80
C ALA A 636 20.62 -9.34 30.00
N ASP A 637 20.35 -8.44 30.93
CA ASP A 637 19.52 -8.71 32.12
C ASP A 637 18.04 -8.96 31.77
N GLY A 638 17.47 -8.21 30.84
CA GLY A 638 16.11 -8.45 30.33
C GLY A 638 15.96 -9.85 29.72
N TYR A 639 16.99 -10.28 28.98
CA TYR A 639 17.05 -11.61 28.37
C TYR A 639 17.15 -12.75 29.39
N ARG A 640 18.05 -12.62 30.36
CA ARG A 640 18.20 -13.62 31.44
C ARG A 640 16.89 -13.79 32.22
N ASN A 641 16.15 -12.72 32.45
CA ASN A 641 14.85 -12.78 33.13
C ASN A 641 13.80 -13.56 32.34
N ARG A 642 13.68 -13.34 31.03
CA ARG A 642 12.73 -14.08 30.20
C ARG A 642 13.04 -15.57 30.13
N VAL A 643 14.32 -15.93 29.96
CA VAL A 643 14.74 -17.35 29.95
C VAL A 643 14.48 -18.02 31.29
N ARG A 644 14.62 -17.31 32.43
CA ARG A 644 14.25 -17.82 33.76
C ARG A 644 12.76 -18.14 33.85
N GLU A 645 11.89 -17.26 33.34
CA GLU A 645 10.44 -17.49 33.32
C GLU A 645 10.08 -18.73 32.49
N GLU A 646 10.63 -18.88 31.29
CA GLU A 646 10.37 -20.05 30.44
C GLU A 646 10.89 -21.36 31.07
N LEU A 647 12.04 -21.30 31.76
CA LEU A 647 12.63 -22.45 32.44
C LEU A 647 11.89 -22.88 33.71
N SER A 648 11.03 -22.02 34.28
CA SER A 648 10.23 -22.34 35.47
C SER A 648 9.29 -23.53 35.27
N LEU A 649 8.96 -23.85 34.01
CA LEU A 649 8.09 -24.98 33.64
C LEU A 649 8.78 -26.35 33.64
N HIS A 650 10.11 -26.41 33.83
CA HIS A 650 10.91 -27.62 33.63
C HIS A 650 11.31 -28.39 34.91
N ASN A 651 10.66 -28.10 36.06
CA ASN A 651 10.92 -28.72 37.36
C ASN A 651 12.40 -28.66 37.79
N LEU A 652 13.07 -27.54 37.54
CA LEU A 652 14.46 -27.30 37.96
C LEU A 652 14.49 -26.41 39.22
N PRO A 653 15.48 -26.59 40.12
CA PRO A 653 15.67 -25.69 41.24
C PRO A 653 15.93 -24.25 40.75
N PRO A 654 15.19 -23.22 41.23
CA PRO A 654 15.34 -21.85 40.77
C PRO A 654 16.76 -21.30 40.89
N ALA A 655 17.48 -21.66 41.96
CA ALA A 655 18.86 -21.26 42.19
C ALA A 655 19.83 -21.79 41.11
N ASP A 656 19.58 -22.98 40.56
CA ASP A 656 20.43 -23.56 39.51
C ASP A 656 20.15 -22.92 38.16
N VAL A 657 18.89 -22.59 37.88
CA VAL A 657 18.50 -21.81 36.70
C VAL A 657 19.14 -20.43 36.75
N GLU A 658 19.05 -19.76 37.90
CA GLU A 658 19.64 -18.44 38.08
C GLU A 658 21.16 -18.46 37.92
N ARG A 659 21.82 -19.43 38.54
CA ARG A 659 23.27 -19.63 38.41
C ARG A 659 23.66 -19.90 36.96
N HIS A 660 22.98 -20.82 36.27
CA HIS A 660 23.29 -21.16 34.88
C HIS A 660 23.08 -19.96 33.95
N CYS A 661 21.95 -19.28 34.08
CA CYS A 661 21.67 -18.06 33.32
C CYS A 661 22.67 -16.94 33.61
N LYS A 662 23.29 -16.88 34.80
CA LYS A 662 24.31 -15.88 35.15
C LYS A 662 25.69 -16.21 34.56
N LEU A 663 26.07 -17.49 34.61
CA LEU A 663 27.42 -17.93 34.22
C LEU A 663 27.55 -18.17 32.72
N MET A 664 26.47 -18.52 32.02
CA MET A 664 26.56 -18.78 30.58
C MET A 664 26.62 -17.49 29.75
N PRO A 665 27.31 -17.52 28.59
CA PRO A 665 27.29 -16.41 27.63
C PRO A 665 25.87 -16.08 27.18
N VAL A 666 25.58 -14.80 26.95
CA VAL A 666 24.26 -14.37 26.44
C VAL A 666 23.93 -15.06 25.12
N THR A 667 24.91 -15.21 24.22
CA THR A 667 24.78 -15.93 22.95
C THR A 667 24.30 -17.38 23.10
N TYR A 668 24.67 -18.07 24.19
CA TYR A 668 24.16 -19.42 24.47
C TYR A 668 22.67 -19.39 24.83
N LEU A 669 22.26 -18.45 25.68
CA LEU A 669 20.87 -18.34 26.18
C LEU A 669 19.88 -17.97 25.07
N LEU A 670 20.35 -17.28 24.02
CA LEU A 670 19.54 -16.85 22.89
C LEU A 670 19.32 -17.94 21.85
N ASN A 671 20.33 -18.79 21.67
CA ASN A 671 20.38 -19.73 20.54
C ASN A 671 20.12 -21.18 20.93
N THR A 672 19.96 -21.43 22.23
CA THR A 672 19.62 -22.74 22.76
C THR A 672 18.16 -22.76 23.17
N PRO A 673 17.33 -23.67 22.62
CA PRO A 673 15.93 -23.81 23.06
C PRO A 673 15.83 -24.02 24.58
N PRO A 674 14.82 -23.47 25.28
CA PRO A 674 14.68 -23.64 26.73
C PRO A 674 14.67 -25.11 27.19
N THR A 675 14.11 -26.00 26.38
CA THR A 675 14.13 -27.45 26.60
C THR A 675 15.54 -28.03 26.64
N GLU A 676 16.43 -27.54 25.78
CA GLU A 676 17.84 -27.93 25.71
C GLU A 676 18.66 -27.25 26.82
N ILE A 677 18.36 -25.99 27.15
CA ILE A 677 18.97 -25.33 28.31
C ILE A 677 18.64 -26.11 29.60
N ALA A 678 17.40 -26.54 29.77
CA ALA A 678 17.00 -27.37 30.90
C ALA A 678 17.77 -28.70 30.95
N ALA A 679 18.01 -29.33 29.80
CA ALA A 679 18.83 -30.53 29.72
C ALA A 679 20.29 -30.25 30.11
N HIS A 680 20.85 -29.13 29.66
CA HIS A 680 22.23 -28.73 29.98
C HIS A 680 22.40 -28.44 31.48
N ILE A 681 21.42 -27.78 32.13
CA ILE A 681 21.43 -27.56 33.59
C ILE A 681 21.53 -28.91 34.33
N ARG A 682 20.75 -29.91 33.92
CA ARG A 682 20.83 -31.27 34.51
C ARG A 682 22.17 -31.94 34.26
N MET A 683 22.78 -31.73 33.09
CA MET A 683 24.11 -32.25 32.79
C MET A 683 25.17 -31.59 33.68
N VAL A 684 25.11 -30.26 33.87
CA VAL A 684 26.01 -29.51 34.76
C VAL A 684 25.87 -30.00 36.20
N GLN A 685 24.64 -30.13 36.72
CA GLN A 685 24.39 -30.68 38.06
C GLN A 685 25.02 -32.08 38.23
N ARG A 686 24.84 -32.95 37.24
CA ARG A 686 25.39 -34.31 37.27
C ARG A 686 26.92 -34.33 37.17
N ALA A 687 27.51 -33.46 36.35
CA ALA A 687 28.95 -33.31 36.22
C ALA A 687 29.58 -32.79 37.52
N LEU A 688 28.93 -31.83 38.19
CA LEU A 688 29.36 -31.32 39.49
C LEU A 688 29.24 -32.37 40.60
N ALA A 689 28.12 -33.10 40.65
CA ALA A 689 27.88 -34.12 41.68
C ALA A 689 28.82 -35.33 41.57
N THR A 690 29.12 -35.77 40.34
CA THR A 690 29.96 -36.96 40.10
C THR A 690 31.44 -36.63 39.93
N GLY A 691 31.73 -35.37 39.60
CA GLY A 691 33.05 -34.91 39.22
C GLY A 691 33.57 -35.42 37.88
N ALA A 692 32.75 -36.16 37.11
CA ALA A 692 33.13 -36.79 35.85
C ALA A 692 32.45 -36.12 34.64
N PRO A 693 33.03 -36.24 33.42
CA PRO A 693 32.37 -35.86 32.17
C PRO A 693 30.98 -36.48 32.03
N VAL A 694 30.00 -35.68 31.60
CA VAL A 694 28.66 -36.14 31.27
C VAL A 694 28.47 -36.03 29.76
N VAL A 695 28.16 -37.16 29.13
CA VAL A 695 27.88 -37.23 27.69
C VAL A 695 26.42 -37.61 27.48
N ARG A 696 25.72 -36.86 26.63
CA ARG A 696 24.36 -37.15 26.22
C ARG A 696 24.33 -37.34 24.70
N PHE A 697 23.67 -38.40 24.25
CA PHE A 697 23.35 -38.60 22.84
C PHE A 697 21.85 -38.33 22.65
N SER A 698 21.54 -37.49 21.66
CA SER A 698 20.17 -37.26 21.21
C SER A 698 20.04 -37.72 19.77
N ASN A 699 19.24 -38.76 19.56
CA ASN A 699 18.90 -39.31 18.26
C ASN A 699 17.44 -38.98 17.99
N GLU A 700 17.20 -37.90 17.24
CA GLU A 700 15.85 -37.60 16.77
C GLU A 700 15.57 -38.37 15.49
N SER A 701 14.45 -39.09 15.46
CA SER A 701 13.99 -39.83 14.30
C SER A 701 13.95 -38.94 13.06
N GLY A 702 14.73 -39.27 12.04
CA GLY A 702 14.76 -38.57 10.74
C GLY A 702 15.89 -37.54 10.57
N ARG A 703 16.65 -37.19 11.63
CA ARG A 703 17.92 -36.48 11.47
C ARG A 703 18.99 -37.50 11.11
N GLY A 704 19.60 -37.41 9.93
CA GLY A 704 20.66 -38.31 9.47
C GLY A 704 21.98 -38.19 10.26
N PHE A 705 21.95 -37.64 11.46
CA PHE A 705 23.08 -37.41 12.35
C PHE A 705 22.66 -37.51 13.82
N THR A 706 23.60 -37.85 14.69
CA THR A 706 23.43 -37.88 16.14
C THR A 706 23.96 -36.59 16.76
N VAL A 707 23.19 -35.97 17.65
CA VAL A 707 23.69 -34.86 18.47
C VAL A 707 24.35 -35.43 19.71
N MET A 708 25.65 -35.16 19.86
CA MET A 708 26.42 -35.51 21.06
C MET A 708 26.71 -34.25 21.87
N THR A 709 26.10 -34.12 23.04
CA THR A 709 26.37 -33.05 24.00
C THR A 709 27.37 -33.55 25.03
N ILE A 710 28.47 -32.82 25.21
CA ILE A 710 29.51 -33.13 26.20
C ILE A 710 29.55 -31.99 27.21
N CYS A 711 29.34 -32.31 28.49
CA CYS A 711 29.54 -31.39 29.61
C CYS A 711 30.75 -31.87 30.43
N VAL A 712 31.77 -31.02 30.51
CA VAL A 712 33.04 -31.30 31.17
C VAL A 712 33.48 -30.07 31.94
N ARG A 713 34.18 -30.29 33.05
CA ARG A 713 34.92 -29.22 33.71
C ARG A 713 36.10 -28.81 32.85
N GLU A 714 36.45 -27.54 32.89
CA GLU A 714 37.55 -26.99 32.11
C GLU A 714 38.87 -27.67 32.49
N ASP A 715 39.59 -28.20 31.48
CA ASP A 715 40.96 -28.71 31.65
C ASP A 715 41.89 -27.48 31.72
N PRO A 716 42.71 -27.33 32.77
CA PRO A 716 43.66 -26.22 32.87
C PRO A 716 44.71 -26.23 31.74
N GLN A 717 44.84 -27.32 30.98
CA GLN A 717 45.65 -27.35 29.77
C GLN A 717 44.81 -27.07 28.50
N PRO A 718 45.30 -26.21 27.59
CA PRO A 718 44.62 -25.93 26.33
C PRO A 718 44.53 -27.19 25.45
N GLY A 719 43.49 -27.24 24.61
CA GLY A 719 43.32 -28.29 23.59
C GLY A 719 42.31 -29.39 23.94
N LEU A 720 41.45 -29.20 24.94
CA LEU A 720 40.39 -30.17 25.29
C LEU A 720 39.47 -30.50 24.10
N LEU A 721 39.03 -29.49 23.35
CA LEU A 721 38.23 -29.70 22.14
C LEU A 721 38.98 -30.51 21.09
N SER A 722 40.28 -30.24 20.90
CA SER A 722 41.14 -31.00 19.98
C SER A 722 41.31 -32.46 20.42
N LYS A 723 41.43 -32.72 21.73
CA LYS A 723 41.46 -34.09 22.28
C LYS A 723 40.14 -34.82 22.00
N ILE A 724 39.00 -34.16 22.24
CA ILE A 724 37.67 -34.72 21.96
C ILE A 724 37.52 -35.03 20.47
N ALA A 725 37.84 -34.08 19.60
CA ALA A 725 37.78 -34.26 18.14
C ALA A 725 38.72 -35.39 17.67
N GLY A 726 39.92 -35.49 18.25
CA GLY A 726 40.87 -36.56 17.95
C GLY A 726 40.37 -37.95 18.34
N VAL A 727 39.67 -38.08 19.47
CA VAL A 727 39.02 -39.34 19.88
C VAL A 727 37.89 -39.72 18.92
N LEU A 728 37.05 -38.75 18.52
CA LEU A 728 35.98 -38.99 17.55
C LEU A 728 36.54 -39.43 16.19
N TYR A 729 37.59 -38.75 15.72
CA TYR A 729 38.29 -39.11 14.48
C TYR A 729 38.89 -40.52 14.55
N ALA A 730 39.52 -40.89 15.67
CA ALA A 730 40.08 -42.23 15.86
C ALA A 730 39.03 -43.35 15.92
N ASN A 731 37.75 -43.02 16.11
CA ASN A 731 36.61 -43.95 16.09
C ASN A 731 35.79 -43.85 14.79
N ASP A 732 36.35 -43.24 13.73
CA ASP A 732 35.69 -43.04 12.43
C ASP A 732 34.35 -42.27 12.53
N VAL A 733 34.22 -41.38 13.51
CA VAL A 733 33.04 -40.52 13.67
C VAL A 733 33.26 -39.20 12.93
N ALA A 734 32.46 -38.95 11.89
CA ALA A 734 32.46 -37.68 11.16
C ALA A 734 31.74 -36.57 11.96
N VAL A 735 32.43 -35.46 12.23
CA VAL A 735 31.87 -34.29 12.91
C VAL A 735 31.39 -33.28 11.88
N HIS A 736 30.08 -33.07 11.79
CA HIS A 736 29.50 -32.11 10.83
C HIS A 736 29.54 -30.66 11.31
N ALA A 737 29.37 -30.44 12.62
CA ALA A 737 29.42 -29.13 13.26
C ALA A 737 29.73 -29.29 14.75
N ALA A 738 30.31 -28.27 15.37
CA ALA A 738 30.56 -28.22 16.80
C ALA A 738 30.23 -26.83 17.35
N GLN A 739 29.52 -26.78 18.48
CA GLN A 739 29.27 -25.58 19.25
C GLN A 739 29.91 -25.74 20.62
N VAL A 740 30.61 -24.70 21.08
CA VAL A 740 31.31 -24.70 22.36
C VAL A 740 30.90 -23.48 23.14
N PHE A 741 30.45 -23.70 24.36
CA PHE A 741 30.08 -22.65 25.29
C PHE A 741 30.85 -22.87 26.59
N THR A 742 31.54 -21.83 27.04
CA THR A 742 32.27 -21.84 28.30
C THR A 742 31.55 -20.92 29.28
N SER A 743 31.23 -21.42 30.47
CA SER A 743 30.71 -20.59 31.56
C SER A 743 31.79 -19.64 32.05
N SER A 744 31.43 -18.42 32.43
CA SER A 744 32.35 -17.50 33.10
C SER A 744 32.73 -18.00 34.49
N ARG A 745 33.98 -17.76 34.93
CA ARG A 745 34.40 -18.05 36.30
C ARG A 745 33.73 -17.07 37.25
N GLY A 746 32.76 -17.53 38.04
CA GLY A 746 32.07 -16.71 39.04
C GLY A 746 32.51 -17.07 40.46
N GLN A 747 32.83 -16.07 41.29
CA GLN A 747 33.02 -16.23 42.73
C GLN A 747 31.67 -16.51 43.41
N LEU A 748 31.60 -17.56 44.23
CA LEU A 748 30.45 -17.82 45.10
C LEU A 748 30.51 -16.98 46.38
N GLU A 749 29.34 -16.58 46.91
CA GLU A 749 29.18 -15.98 48.24
C GLU A 749 29.62 -16.94 49.39
N SER A 750 29.95 -18.19 49.08
CA SER A 750 30.53 -19.18 50.00
C SER A 750 32.06 -19.29 49.94
N GLY A 751 32.75 -18.47 49.12
CA GLY A 751 34.22 -18.47 49.04
C GLY A 751 34.83 -19.68 48.33
N GLU A 752 34.03 -20.56 47.72
CA GLU A 752 34.54 -21.62 46.85
C GLU A 752 34.51 -21.17 45.39
N GLU A 753 35.68 -21.10 44.76
CA GLU A 753 35.81 -21.01 43.31
C GLU A 753 35.46 -22.37 42.71
N VAL A 754 34.43 -22.43 41.85
CA VAL A 754 34.15 -23.61 41.04
C VAL A 754 34.60 -23.32 39.61
N PRO A 755 35.49 -24.14 39.02
CA PRO A 755 35.93 -24.01 37.63
C PRO A 755 34.86 -24.47 36.63
#